data_AF-A0A1V6F441-F1
#
_entry.id   AF-A0A1V6F441-F1
#
_cell.length_a   1.000
_cell.length_b   1.000
_cell.length_c   1.000
_cell.angle_alpha   90.00
_cell.angle_beta   90.00
_cell.angle_gamma   90.00
#
_symmetry.space_group_name_H-M   'P 1'
#
loop_
_entity.id
_entity.type
_entity.pdbx_description
1 polymer ?
#
loop_
_entity_poly.entity_id
_entity_poly.type
_entity_poly.pdbx_seq_one_letter_code
_entity_poly.pdbx_strand_id
1 'polypeptide(L)'
;MTKAMRLLPAVLCAMLLTSGLIEPAYGFFPRGGYNLTQQLRYATWPFREFDTNENGAIEAGEGLEFRIESGPRGFTNAEIEQVKQGFHVWQDVPSSYAAFRFVGNIEDPMLPGAVEFDYLPMVFMQVENVAGAETGTEGEVVEDGEGGAAGYTQPDEADYLAPGLDAYMPAITFLTYAIDTTAIELSGREVIIPAGTILDCDIVVNASVHRAELLQGTTFGTLDLQATIVHQVGQLLGMAYTPLNNLDPFNEITLESADLGLPVEPAVLQLTGTDGIRRALGATPTMFPIYFLTEMPSGDYVAGWRDLAPDDISGITWLYPREDGLENFFSLNQEARTQVRETTGVPSEPISGAHIVAWASLSANDTDTRVPLFSTMSGLYQKSSNVQLQGRFNILGLWKQMEVYGSVGDLYEPSYVITMNPLNGLGYDRQAPPELTADEFDSLQGAFPISYSLVSRETDSFSTNYASEVFNEYGNVYGIDNNTAGTPLVWDYSKNTVVSKVSGETLPAILPRNTPMFGDADVVCPMNIIETAGGDITTSDVESVVDGAEGLLNLLGVKGIGGDGGGPGGPDGSGGASVVFSRLNASLRAFRDQVLLESAAGTAVVDAYYRMAPYLARQLLRHDLALRMARGLIIFGSKIGDYGRMIITVLLCAGIMLAGLRRLHSRAARITLTALCIYVVGLSMAFAGQMPINTADLVAETDYIFTGEVLSAEAQLRTNGRIYTDVVIKVREVVKGGLNQDSLFTFSVVGGKYGNLVTAVTGVPGFTKGDQALMYFRDTERFGIVPFGGYRSKVPIILDPETGEEVLEGENTGTEDEGEGITEGEADVKSATDSAAPRPPRETAEGFVPLDEYLDYLRALVRSQQ
;
A
#
# COMPACT_ATOMS: atom_id res chain seq x y z
N MET A 1 19.64 40.54 -25.53
CA MET A 1 19.25 39.24 -24.92
C MET A 1 20.49 38.55 -24.41
N THR A 2 20.59 38.30 -23.10
CA THR A 2 21.73 37.64 -22.46
C THR A 2 21.57 36.11 -22.49
N LYS A 3 22.66 35.36 -22.28
CA LYS A 3 22.65 33.88 -22.24
C LYS A 3 21.62 33.33 -21.22
N ALA A 4 21.40 34.04 -20.11
CA ALA A 4 20.40 33.69 -19.09
C ALA A 4 18.95 33.58 -19.65
N MET A 5 18.57 34.41 -20.62
CA MET A 5 17.22 34.38 -21.22
C MET A 5 17.00 33.18 -22.16
N ARG A 6 18.05 32.44 -22.54
CA ARG A 6 17.93 31.20 -23.33
C ARG A 6 17.88 29.93 -22.47
N LEU A 7 18.23 30.04 -21.19
CA LEU A 7 18.18 28.93 -20.23
C LEU A 7 16.84 28.84 -19.49
N LEU A 8 16.09 29.94 -19.39
CA LEU A 8 14.77 29.94 -18.72
C LEU A 8 13.78 28.91 -19.30
N PRO A 9 13.64 28.74 -20.64
CA PRO A 9 12.77 27.70 -21.20
C PRO A 9 13.28 26.29 -20.91
N ALA A 10 14.59 26.07 -20.96
CA ALA A 10 15.20 24.76 -20.69
C ALA A 10 15.06 24.37 -19.21
N VAL A 11 15.16 25.32 -18.28
CA VAL A 11 14.91 25.10 -16.85
C VAL A 11 13.43 24.88 -16.56
N LEU A 12 12.51 25.56 -17.26
CA LEU A 12 11.07 25.24 -17.15
C LEU A 12 10.75 23.83 -17.69
N CYS A 13 11.30 23.43 -18.83
CA CYS A 13 11.15 22.06 -19.34
C CYS A 13 11.76 21.01 -18.40
N ALA A 14 12.93 21.29 -17.80
CA ALA A 14 13.54 20.41 -16.81
C ALA A 14 12.73 20.32 -15.50
N MET A 15 12.09 21.42 -15.06
CA MET A 15 11.22 21.41 -13.89
C MET A 15 9.88 20.69 -14.15
N LEU A 16 9.33 20.79 -15.36
CA LEU A 16 8.16 20.01 -15.81
C LEU A 16 8.47 18.51 -15.92
N LEU A 17 9.72 18.14 -16.23
CA LEU A 17 10.18 16.74 -16.21
C LEU A 17 10.35 16.17 -14.79
N THR A 18 10.43 17.01 -13.75
CA THR A 18 10.57 16.57 -12.35
C THR A 18 9.26 16.52 -11.55
N SER A 19 8.13 16.93 -12.13
CA SER A 19 6.80 16.77 -11.50
C SER A 19 6.11 15.43 -11.81
N GLY A 20 6.79 14.51 -12.53
CA GLY A 20 6.23 13.24 -13.01
C GLY A 20 6.49 12.01 -12.13
N LEU A 21 6.89 12.17 -10.86
CA LEU A 21 7.21 11.07 -9.93
C LEU A 21 6.45 11.18 -8.60
N ILE A 22 5.16 11.48 -8.70
CA ILE A 22 4.21 10.73 -7.89
C ILE A 22 3.90 9.50 -8.75
N GLU A 23 4.08 8.29 -8.22
CA GLU A 23 3.51 7.08 -8.79
C GLU A 23 2.15 6.85 -8.11
N PRO A 24 1.05 7.33 -8.71
CA PRO A 24 -0.26 6.91 -8.27
C PRO A 24 -0.55 5.52 -8.84
N ALA A 25 -0.68 4.55 -7.95
CA ALA A 25 -1.14 3.21 -8.26
C ALA A 25 -2.69 3.19 -8.26
N TYR A 26 -3.31 2.42 -9.14
CA TYR A 26 -4.67 2.64 -9.67
C TYR A 26 -5.35 1.33 -10.10
N GLY A 27 -6.68 1.27 -10.29
CA GLY A 27 -7.31 0.18 -11.06
C GLY A 27 -8.77 -0.25 -10.77
N PHE A 28 -9.10 -1.32 -11.49
CA PHE A 28 -10.24 -2.25 -11.47
C PHE A 28 -10.13 -3.16 -10.22
N PHE A 29 -10.19 -4.49 -10.36
CA PHE A 29 -9.85 -5.46 -9.31
C PHE A 29 -8.63 -6.33 -9.72
N PRO A 30 -7.40 -5.96 -9.31
CA PRO A 30 -6.16 -6.73 -9.55
C PRO A 30 -5.71 -7.50 -8.31
N ARG A 31 -5.05 -8.66 -8.50
CA ARG A 31 -4.33 -9.35 -7.43
C ARG A 31 -3.03 -8.64 -7.07
N GLY A 32 -2.65 -8.71 -5.80
CA GLY A 32 -1.42 -8.10 -5.30
C GLY A 32 -1.44 -7.87 -3.80
N GLY A 33 -0.68 -6.87 -3.34
CA GLY A 33 -0.69 -6.45 -1.95
C GLY A 33 0.45 -5.52 -1.55
N TYR A 34 0.55 -5.24 -0.25
CA TYR A 34 1.52 -4.29 0.30
C TYR A 34 2.70 -5.02 0.93
N ASN A 35 3.92 -4.59 0.58
CA ASN A 35 5.15 -5.09 1.20
C ASN A 35 5.40 -4.45 2.59
N LEU A 36 6.49 -4.83 3.26
CA LEU A 36 6.86 -4.29 4.59
C LEU A 36 6.98 -2.75 4.59
N THR A 37 7.46 -2.16 3.50
CA THR A 37 7.56 -0.69 3.34
C THR A 37 6.22 -0.03 3.00
N GLN A 38 5.13 -0.80 3.00
CA GLN A 38 3.78 -0.38 2.62
C GLN A 38 3.74 0.18 1.19
N GLN A 39 4.50 -0.41 0.26
CA GLN A 39 4.39 -0.14 -1.17
C GLN A 39 3.45 -1.17 -1.80
N LEU A 40 2.44 -0.70 -2.54
CA LEU A 40 1.54 -1.57 -3.29
C LEU A 40 2.30 -2.21 -4.46
N ARG A 41 2.14 -3.52 -4.61
CA ARG A 41 2.63 -4.33 -5.73
C ARG A 41 1.47 -5.11 -6.32
N TYR A 42 1.42 -5.15 -7.64
CA TYR A 42 0.49 -5.98 -8.40
C TYR A 42 1.18 -7.29 -8.75
N ALA A 43 0.42 -8.38 -8.79
CA ALA A 43 0.89 -9.66 -9.30
C ALA A 43 0.83 -9.61 -10.83
N THR A 44 1.98 -9.57 -11.52
CA THR A 44 2.05 -9.66 -12.98
C THR A 44 3.19 -10.54 -13.46
N TRP A 45 3.04 -11.06 -14.69
CA TRP A 45 4.13 -11.69 -15.42
C TRP A 45 5.05 -10.61 -16.02
N PRO A 46 6.39 -10.69 -15.86
CA PRO A 46 7.28 -9.70 -16.42
C PRO A 46 7.34 -9.82 -17.95
N PHE A 47 7.49 -8.68 -18.64
CA PHE A 47 7.47 -8.58 -20.11
C PHE A 47 8.34 -9.63 -20.84
N ARG A 48 9.50 -9.98 -20.27
CA ARG A 48 10.44 -10.99 -20.82
C ARG A 48 9.85 -12.41 -20.92
N GLU A 49 8.83 -12.76 -20.12
CA GLU A 49 8.19 -14.09 -20.22
C GLU A 49 7.29 -14.16 -21.47
N PHE A 50 6.90 -13.00 -22.01
CA PHE A 50 6.20 -12.86 -23.28
C PHE A 50 7.19 -12.68 -24.46
N ASP A 51 8.23 -11.84 -24.29
CA ASP A 51 9.29 -11.58 -25.28
C ASP A 51 10.37 -12.67 -25.22
N THR A 52 10.05 -13.84 -25.77
CA THR A 52 10.89 -15.05 -25.66
C THR A 52 12.24 -14.95 -26.40
N ASN A 53 12.40 -13.97 -27.29
CA ASN A 53 13.64 -13.73 -28.03
C ASN A 53 14.41 -12.46 -27.60
N GLU A 54 13.91 -11.73 -26.60
CA GLU A 54 14.46 -10.50 -26.02
C GLU A 54 14.67 -9.35 -27.04
N ASN A 55 13.81 -9.22 -28.07
CA ASN A 55 13.95 -8.15 -29.07
C ASN A 55 13.21 -6.84 -28.74
N GLY A 56 12.38 -6.84 -27.69
CA GLY A 56 11.59 -5.70 -27.25
C GLY A 56 10.17 -5.62 -27.85
N ALA A 57 9.71 -6.65 -28.55
CA ALA A 57 8.36 -6.76 -29.10
C ALA A 57 7.82 -8.19 -28.94
N ILE A 58 6.49 -8.33 -28.81
CA ILE A 58 5.83 -9.63 -28.71
C ILE A 58 5.42 -10.07 -30.11
N GLU A 59 6.12 -11.03 -30.70
CA GLU A 59 5.84 -11.54 -32.05
C GLU A 59 4.92 -12.78 -32.05
N ALA A 60 4.39 -13.13 -33.23
CA ALA A 60 3.52 -14.27 -33.40
C ALA A 60 4.27 -15.59 -33.16
N GLY A 61 3.83 -16.36 -32.15
CA GLY A 61 4.48 -17.59 -31.70
C GLY A 61 5.30 -17.43 -30.42
N GLU A 62 5.39 -16.20 -29.89
CA GLU A 62 5.89 -15.90 -28.55
C GLU A 62 4.74 -15.81 -27.53
N GLY A 63 5.04 -15.39 -26.30
CA GLY A 63 4.09 -15.35 -25.19
C GLY A 63 4.48 -16.29 -24.05
N LEU A 64 3.77 -16.09 -22.93
CA LEU A 64 3.95 -16.85 -21.69
C LEU A 64 3.78 -18.35 -21.96
N GLU A 65 4.78 -19.12 -21.53
CA GLU A 65 4.80 -20.58 -21.69
C GLU A 65 3.73 -21.24 -20.82
N PHE A 66 2.96 -22.18 -21.40
CA PHE A 66 2.07 -23.03 -20.63
C PHE A 66 1.96 -24.46 -21.19
N ARG A 67 1.53 -25.39 -20.35
CA ARG A 67 1.25 -26.81 -20.70
C ARG A 67 -0.17 -27.19 -20.28
N ILE A 68 -0.66 -28.29 -20.86
CA ILE A 68 -1.97 -28.83 -20.56
C ILE A 68 -1.82 -30.33 -20.28
N GLU A 69 -2.48 -30.82 -19.24
CA GLU A 69 -2.53 -32.25 -18.93
C GLU A 69 -3.33 -33.05 -19.97
N SER A 70 -2.92 -34.28 -20.25
CA SER A 70 -3.60 -35.14 -21.21
C SER A 70 -3.49 -36.62 -20.84
N GLY A 71 -4.06 -37.48 -21.68
CA GLY A 71 -4.00 -38.92 -21.49
C GLY A 71 -5.15 -39.45 -20.62
N PRO A 72 -4.98 -40.62 -19.99
CA PRO A 72 -6.08 -41.35 -19.34
C PRO A 72 -6.76 -40.64 -18.15
N ARG A 73 -6.09 -39.65 -17.54
CA ARG A 73 -6.57 -38.87 -16.39
C ARG A 73 -6.91 -37.43 -16.79
N GLY A 74 -6.03 -36.77 -17.55
CA GLY A 74 -6.19 -35.37 -17.97
C GLY A 74 -7.25 -35.05 -19.04
N PHE A 75 -6.97 -34.01 -19.83
CA PHE A 75 -7.85 -33.56 -20.92
C PHE A 75 -7.77 -34.45 -22.17
N THR A 76 -8.91 -34.64 -22.82
CA THR A 76 -8.98 -35.23 -24.16
C THR A 76 -8.49 -34.23 -25.22
N ASN A 77 -8.06 -34.72 -26.40
CA ASN A 77 -7.63 -33.85 -27.50
C ASN A 77 -8.66 -32.79 -27.93
N ALA A 78 -9.96 -33.03 -27.73
CA ALA A 78 -11.01 -32.06 -28.05
C ALA A 78 -11.19 -31.00 -26.94
N GLU A 79 -10.94 -31.36 -25.69
CA GLU A 79 -10.92 -30.43 -24.56
C GLU A 79 -9.65 -29.58 -24.56
N ILE A 80 -8.49 -30.14 -24.92
CA ILE A 80 -7.22 -29.41 -25.07
C ILE A 80 -7.36 -28.22 -26.04
N GLU A 81 -8.07 -28.40 -27.15
CA GLU A 81 -8.33 -27.29 -28.08
C GLU A 81 -9.28 -26.24 -27.47
N GLN A 82 -10.27 -26.63 -26.66
CA GLN A 82 -11.12 -25.68 -25.93
C GLN A 82 -10.34 -24.89 -24.88
N VAL A 83 -9.41 -25.54 -24.15
CA VAL A 83 -8.48 -24.88 -23.23
C VAL A 83 -7.66 -23.83 -23.99
N LYS A 84 -7.05 -24.19 -25.12
CA LYS A 84 -6.30 -23.23 -25.97
C LYS A 84 -7.16 -22.06 -26.46
N GLN A 85 -8.44 -22.30 -26.81
CA GLN A 85 -9.36 -21.21 -27.17
C GLN A 85 -9.64 -20.28 -25.97
N GLY A 86 -9.72 -20.80 -24.74
CA GLY A 86 -9.88 -19.97 -23.54
C GLY A 86 -8.68 -19.04 -23.28
N PHE A 87 -7.46 -19.53 -23.52
CA PHE A 87 -6.26 -18.67 -23.53
C PHE A 87 -6.27 -17.66 -24.69
N HIS A 88 -6.79 -18.03 -25.86
CA HIS A 88 -6.82 -17.15 -27.05
C HIS A 88 -7.67 -15.89 -26.84
N VAL A 89 -8.80 -15.99 -26.11
CA VAL A 89 -9.70 -14.85 -25.84
C VAL A 89 -8.98 -13.64 -25.24
N TRP A 90 -8.03 -13.86 -24.33
CA TRP A 90 -7.23 -12.77 -23.73
C TRP A 90 -6.15 -12.20 -24.66
N GLN A 91 -5.67 -13.00 -25.63
CA GLN A 91 -4.69 -12.55 -26.66
C GLN A 91 -5.35 -11.71 -27.75
N ASP A 92 -6.65 -11.88 -27.97
CA ASP A 92 -7.45 -11.08 -28.90
C ASP A 92 -7.68 -9.64 -28.41
N VAL A 93 -7.31 -9.28 -27.17
CA VAL A 93 -7.42 -7.90 -26.66
C VAL A 93 -6.36 -7.01 -27.33
N PRO A 94 -6.70 -6.14 -28.31
CA PRO A 94 -5.68 -5.55 -29.18
C PRO A 94 -4.77 -4.55 -28.45
N SER A 95 -5.30 -3.94 -27.39
CA SER A 95 -4.63 -2.97 -26.52
C SER A 95 -3.75 -3.60 -25.43
N SER A 96 -3.78 -4.92 -25.28
CA SER A 96 -2.92 -5.69 -24.37
C SER A 96 -1.78 -6.37 -25.13
N TYR A 97 -0.60 -6.55 -24.51
CA TYR A 97 0.47 -7.41 -25.04
C TYR A 97 0.43 -8.86 -24.52
N ALA A 98 -0.53 -9.20 -23.65
CA ALA A 98 -0.69 -10.56 -23.14
C ALA A 98 -0.79 -11.56 -24.30
N ALA A 99 0.10 -12.56 -24.29
CA ALA A 99 0.25 -13.58 -25.31
C ALA A 99 0.62 -14.91 -24.66
N PHE A 100 0.29 -16.03 -25.29
CA PHE A 100 0.55 -17.37 -24.73
C PHE A 100 1.13 -18.34 -25.75
N ARG A 101 2.14 -19.07 -25.30
CA ARG A 101 2.84 -20.08 -26.08
C ARG A 101 2.60 -21.46 -25.48
N PHE A 102 1.72 -22.24 -26.10
CA PHE A 102 1.51 -23.63 -25.74
C PHE A 102 2.72 -24.48 -26.15
N VAL A 103 3.34 -25.17 -25.19
CA VAL A 103 4.62 -25.90 -25.42
C VAL A 103 4.47 -27.41 -25.55
N GLY A 104 3.42 -27.99 -24.97
CA GLY A 104 3.14 -29.40 -25.11
C GLY A 104 2.16 -29.91 -24.05
N ASN A 105 1.78 -31.17 -24.22
CA ASN A 105 1.02 -31.90 -23.21
C ASN A 105 1.96 -32.47 -22.13
N ILE A 106 1.42 -32.75 -20.95
CA ILE A 106 1.98 -33.70 -19.98
C ILE A 106 1.00 -34.87 -19.75
N GLU A 107 1.49 -36.00 -19.22
CA GLU A 107 0.67 -37.17 -18.85
C GLU A 107 1.05 -37.75 -17.47
N ASP A 108 2.02 -37.13 -16.77
CA ASP A 108 2.48 -37.59 -15.45
C ASP A 108 1.53 -37.06 -14.36
N PRO A 109 1.12 -37.88 -13.36
CA PRO A 109 0.33 -37.42 -12.23
C PRO A 109 1.19 -36.49 -11.37
N MET A 110 0.92 -35.20 -11.45
CA MET A 110 1.55 -34.14 -10.67
C MET A 110 0.55 -33.59 -9.68
N LEU A 111 1.00 -33.26 -8.48
CA LEU A 111 0.20 -32.45 -7.57
C LEU A 111 0.27 -31.00 -8.10
N PRO A 112 -0.86 -30.32 -8.34
CA PRO A 112 -0.86 -28.88 -8.57
C PRO A 112 -0.17 -28.14 -7.40
N GLY A 113 0.43 -26.97 -7.67
CA GLY A 113 1.40 -26.21 -6.87
C GLY A 113 0.98 -25.71 -5.48
N ALA A 114 0.00 -26.36 -4.85
CA ALA A 114 -0.43 -26.16 -3.47
C ALA A 114 0.59 -26.60 -2.40
N VAL A 115 1.67 -27.32 -2.77
CA VAL A 115 2.67 -27.86 -1.81
C VAL A 115 4.14 -27.61 -2.24
N GLU A 116 4.50 -27.85 -3.51
CA GLU A 116 5.81 -27.50 -4.07
C GLU A 116 5.60 -26.72 -5.37
N PHE A 117 6.45 -25.72 -5.63
CA PHE A 117 6.37 -24.89 -6.84
C PHE A 117 7.17 -25.53 -7.98
N ASP A 118 6.55 -25.70 -9.15
CA ASP A 118 7.26 -26.16 -10.36
C ASP A 118 7.72 -25.01 -11.27
N TYR A 119 7.18 -23.79 -11.01
CA TYR A 119 7.47 -22.54 -11.70
C TYR A 119 7.04 -22.53 -13.18
N LEU A 120 5.99 -23.28 -13.52
CA LEU A 120 5.44 -23.39 -14.86
C LEU A 120 3.92 -23.15 -14.82
N PRO A 121 3.35 -22.33 -15.73
CA PRO A 121 1.90 -22.28 -15.87
C PRO A 121 1.33 -23.60 -16.42
N MET A 122 0.59 -24.34 -15.58
CA MET A 122 -0.01 -25.62 -15.94
C MET A 122 -1.55 -25.57 -15.91
N VAL A 123 -2.17 -26.44 -16.71
CA VAL A 123 -3.63 -26.66 -16.71
C VAL A 123 -3.91 -28.15 -16.52
N PHE A 124 -4.51 -28.50 -15.39
CA PHE A 124 -4.86 -29.85 -14.98
C PHE A 124 -6.36 -30.12 -15.06
N MET A 125 -6.75 -31.39 -15.20
CA MET A 125 -8.14 -31.84 -15.12
C MET A 125 -8.27 -32.83 -13.97
N GLN A 126 -8.94 -32.42 -12.88
CA GLN A 126 -9.26 -33.32 -11.78
C GLN A 126 -10.43 -34.24 -12.16
N VAL A 127 -10.19 -35.54 -12.19
CA VAL A 127 -11.16 -36.60 -12.48
C VAL A 127 -11.37 -37.49 -11.25
N GLU A 128 -12.35 -37.15 -10.41
CA GLU A 128 -12.67 -37.99 -9.24
C GLU A 128 -13.37 -39.30 -9.61
N ASN A 129 -14.11 -39.33 -10.73
CA ASN A 129 -14.92 -40.46 -11.16
C ASN A 129 -14.93 -40.60 -12.69
N VAL A 130 -15.16 -41.82 -13.19
CA VAL A 130 -15.28 -42.12 -14.63
C VAL A 130 -16.61 -42.81 -14.90
N ALA A 131 -17.29 -42.42 -15.96
CA ALA A 131 -18.59 -42.98 -16.31
C ALA A 131 -18.52 -44.46 -16.70
N GLY A 132 -19.47 -45.26 -16.20
CA GLY A 132 -19.50 -46.71 -16.41
C GLY A 132 -18.65 -47.51 -15.42
N ALA A 133 -17.88 -46.86 -14.54
CA ALA A 133 -17.27 -47.53 -13.38
C ALA A 133 -18.35 -47.88 -12.35
N GLU A 134 -18.97 -49.06 -12.47
CA GLU A 134 -19.76 -49.62 -11.36
C GLU A 134 -18.85 -49.76 -10.14
N THR A 135 -19.24 -49.15 -9.01
CA THR A 135 -18.55 -49.30 -7.72
C THR A 135 -18.82 -50.70 -7.15
N GLY A 136 -18.17 -51.70 -7.75
CA GLY A 136 -18.09 -53.04 -7.22
C GLY A 136 -17.43 -53.01 -5.84
N THR A 137 -18.09 -53.59 -4.84
CA THR A 137 -17.46 -53.85 -3.55
C THR A 137 -16.22 -54.72 -3.77
N GLU A 138 -15.06 -54.23 -3.35
CA GLU A 138 -13.72 -54.86 -3.53
C GLU A 138 -13.11 -54.77 -4.95
N GLY A 139 -12.80 -53.55 -5.40
CA GLY A 139 -11.44 -53.24 -5.90
C GLY A 139 -10.98 -53.86 -7.23
N GLU A 140 -11.88 -54.20 -8.15
CA GLU A 140 -11.53 -54.64 -9.51
C GLU A 140 -12.23 -53.76 -10.55
N VAL A 141 -11.44 -53.03 -11.35
CA VAL A 141 -11.96 -52.23 -12.49
C VAL A 141 -12.25 -53.17 -13.64
N VAL A 142 -13.52 -53.29 -14.02
CA VAL A 142 -13.97 -54.20 -15.06
C VAL A 142 -13.80 -53.56 -16.44
N GLU A 143 -12.75 -53.94 -17.18
CA GLU A 143 -12.56 -53.62 -18.61
C GLU A 143 -13.56 -54.41 -19.50
N ASP A 144 -14.86 -54.16 -19.42
CA ASP A 144 -15.85 -54.72 -20.37
C ASP A 144 -16.90 -53.66 -20.77
N GLY A 145 -16.44 -52.67 -21.54
CA GLY A 145 -17.28 -51.63 -22.13
C GLY A 145 -16.75 -51.16 -23.48
N GLU A 146 -17.16 -51.82 -24.57
CA GLU A 146 -16.75 -51.52 -25.96
C GLU A 146 -17.43 -50.23 -26.51
N GLY A 147 -17.57 -49.21 -25.66
CA GLY A 147 -18.24 -47.93 -25.92
C GLY A 147 -17.49 -46.70 -25.42
N GLY A 148 -16.25 -46.85 -24.91
CA GLY A 148 -15.42 -45.73 -24.42
C GLY A 148 -15.09 -44.73 -25.52
N ALA A 149 -15.82 -43.62 -25.56
CA ALA A 149 -15.53 -42.49 -26.43
C ALA A 149 -14.51 -41.56 -25.75
N ALA A 150 -13.38 -41.34 -26.44
CA ALA A 150 -12.43 -40.26 -26.18
C ALA A 150 -11.66 -40.27 -24.84
N GLY A 151 -10.51 -40.97 -24.81
CA GLY A 151 -9.27 -40.44 -24.22
C GLY A 151 -9.06 -40.55 -22.70
N TYR A 152 -10.09 -40.35 -21.87
CA TYR A 152 -10.00 -40.46 -20.41
C TYR A 152 -10.64 -41.79 -19.94
N THR A 153 -9.97 -42.50 -19.03
CA THR A 153 -10.39 -43.84 -18.56
C THR A 153 -10.02 -44.14 -17.10
N GLN A 154 -9.31 -43.23 -16.42
CA GLN A 154 -8.87 -43.42 -15.03
C GLN A 154 -9.22 -42.20 -14.19
N PRO A 155 -9.71 -42.39 -12.94
CA PRO A 155 -9.76 -41.32 -11.97
C PRO A 155 -8.37 -41.03 -11.40
N ASP A 156 -8.22 -39.85 -10.81
CA ASP A 156 -7.04 -39.49 -10.04
C ASP A 156 -6.98 -40.24 -8.70
N GLU A 157 -5.76 -40.49 -8.25
CA GLU A 157 -5.53 -41.06 -6.92
C GLU A 157 -5.68 -39.94 -5.88
N ALA A 158 -6.19 -40.27 -4.69
CA ALA A 158 -6.57 -39.27 -3.68
C ALA A 158 -5.44 -38.31 -3.26
N ASP A 159 -4.17 -38.75 -3.40
CA ASP A 159 -2.98 -37.95 -3.09
C ASP A 159 -2.67 -36.87 -4.16
N TYR A 160 -3.39 -36.85 -5.30
CA TYR A 160 -3.24 -35.86 -6.38
C TYR A 160 -4.44 -34.91 -6.54
N LEU A 161 -5.49 -35.06 -5.72
CA LEU A 161 -6.66 -34.18 -5.76
C LEU A 161 -6.32 -32.79 -5.20
N ALA A 162 -6.74 -31.74 -5.90
CA ALA A 162 -6.48 -30.36 -5.52
C ALA A 162 -7.27 -29.97 -4.25
N PRO A 163 -6.60 -29.43 -3.20
CA PRO A 163 -7.27 -29.04 -1.98
C PRO A 163 -8.21 -27.85 -2.23
N GLY A 164 -9.47 -27.99 -1.80
CA GLY A 164 -10.48 -26.94 -1.92
C GLY A 164 -11.28 -26.94 -3.22
N LEU A 165 -10.97 -27.81 -4.19
CA LEU A 165 -11.85 -28.07 -5.33
C LEU A 165 -12.96 -29.03 -4.90
N ASP A 166 -14.21 -28.54 -4.86
CA ASP A 166 -15.38 -29.37 -4.52
C ASP A 166 -16.12 -29.85 -5.79
N ALA A 167 -17.09 -30.75 -5.59
CA ALA A 167 -17.84 -31.41 -6.68
C ALA A 167 -18.70 -30.48 -7.56
N TYR A 168 -18.91 -29.22 -7.17
CA TYR A 168 -19.75 -28.25 -7.86
C TYR A 168 -18.98 -27.00 -8.35
N MET A 169 -17.81 -26.71 -7.78
CA MET A 169 -16.95 -25.63 -8.25
C MET A 169 -16.32 -25.98 -9.63
N PRO A 170 -16.40 -25.07 -10.64
CA PRO A 170 -15.91 -25.38 -11.99
C PRO A 170 -14.39 -25.59 -12.08
N ALA A 171 -13.61 -24.76 -11.39
CA ALA A 171 -12.16 -24.82 -11.38
C ALA A 171 -11.60 -23.96 -10.23
N ILE A 172 -10.33 -24.18 -9.90
CA ILE A 172 -9.54 -23.36 -8.97
C ILE A 172 -8.23 -22.93 -9.64
N THR A 173 -7.74 -21.72 -9.33
CA THR A 173 -6.40 -21.27 -9.71
C THR A 173 -5.52 -21.11 -8.46
N PHE A 174 -4.41 -21.84 -8.42
CA PHE A 174 -3.33 -21.64 -7.46
C PHE A 174 -2.34 -20.64 -8.04
N LEU A 175 -2.24 -19.44 -7.46
CA LEU A 175 -1.34 -18.38 -7.94
C LEU A 175 -0.30 -18.02 -6.87
N THR A 176 0.98 -18.15 -7.22
CA THR A 176 2.12 -17.80 -6.36
C THR A 176 2.85 -16.59 -6.92
N TYR A 177 3.05 -15.56 -6.11
CA TYR A 177 3.73 -14.33 -6.52
C TYR A 177 4.51 -13.68 -5.38
N ALA A 178 5.57 -12.95 -5.70
CA ALA A 178 6.42 -12.28 -4.71
C ALA A 178 5.95 -10.84 -4.44
N ILE A 179 5.58 -10.53 -3.18
CA ILE A 179 5.22 -9.15 -2.77
C ILE A 179 6.44 -8.26 -2.52
N ASP A 180 7.59 -8.82 -2.14
CA ASP A 180 8.84 -8.08 -2.01
C ASP A 180 9.94 -8.70 -2.89
N THR A 181 11.05 -7.99 -3.06
CA THR A 181 12.20 -8.51 -3.80
C THR A 181 12.86 -9.57 -2.95
N THR A 182 12.70 -10.83 -3.35
CA THR A 182 13.10 -12.00 -2.57
C THR A 182 14.14 -12.82 -3.32
N ALA A 183 14.95 -13.57 -2.57
CA ALA A 183 15.88 -14.53 -3.11
C ALA A 183 15.33 -15.94 -2.84
N ILE A 184 15.20 -16.76 -3.88
CA ILE A 184 14.82 -18.17 -3.75
C ILE A 184 15.97 -19.07 -4.18
N GLU A 185 16.09 -20.24 -3.56
CA GLU A 185 17.06 -21.25 -3.95
C GLU A 185 16.45 -22.18 -5.02
N LEU A 186 16.92 -22.05 -6.25
CA LEU A 186 16.54 -22.91 -7.37
C LEU A 186 17.72 -23.80 -7.76
N SER A 187 17.57 -25.12 -7.57
CA SER A 187 18.61 -26.11 -7.94
C SER A 187 20.01 -25.80 -7.39
N GLY A 188 20.10 -25.33 -6.14
CA GLY A 188 21.38 -24.94 -5.51
C GLY A 188 21.95 -23.61 -6.00
N ARG A 189 21.13 -22.72 -6.58
CA ARG A 189 21.48 -21.36 -6.95
C ARG A 189 20.47 -20.37 -6.40
N GLU A 190 20.97 -19.30 -5.80
CA GLU A 190 20.15 -18.17 -5.38
C GLU A 190 19.72 -17.34 -6.60
N VAL A 191 18.41 -17.21 -6.80
CA VAL A 191 17.79 -16.43 -7.88
C VAL A 191 16.98 -15.29 -7.26
N ILE A 192 17.31 -14.06 -7.66
CA ILE A 192 16.62 -12.85 -7.19
C ILE A 192 15.37 -12.62 -8.03
N ILE A 193 14.22 -12.60 -7.36
CA ILE A 193 12.91 -12.30 -7.90
C ILE A 193 12.56 -10.84 -7.60
N PRO A 194 12.17 -10.02 -8.59
CA PRO A 194 11.63 -8.68 -8.35
C PRO A 194 10.25 -8.71 -7.66
N ALA A 195 9.99 -7.74 -6.80
CA ALA A 195 8.65 -7.52 -6.22
C ALA A 195 7.56 -7.31 -7.30
N GLY A 196 6.41 -7.97 -7.13
CA GLY A 196 5.27 -8.01 -8.06
C GLY A 196 5.28 -9.19 -9.05
N THR A 197 6.36 -9.98 -9.10
CA THR A 197 6.51 -11.06 -10.09
C THR A 197 5.65 -12.27 -9.72
N ILE A 198 4.77 -12.71 -10.64
CA ILE A 198 4.16 -14.05 -10.58
C ILE A 198 5.23 -15.10 -10.87
N LEU A 199 5.24 -16.17 -10.08
CA LEU A 199 6.25 -17.23 -10.08
C LEU A 199 5.71 -18.54 -10.61
N ASP A 200 4.46 -18.83 -10.25
CA ASP A 200 3.83 -20.11 -10.49
C ASP A 200 2.31 -19.92 -10.60
N CYS A 201 1.66 -20.68 -11.48
CA CYS A 201 0.22 -20.55 -11.68
C CYS A 201 -0.43 -21.81 -12.27
N ASP A 202 -1.14 -22.56 -11.43
CA ASP A 202 -1.84 -23.77 -11.84
C ASP A 202 -3.35 -23.58 -11.87
N ILE A 203 -3.96 -23.95 -12.99
CA ILE A 203 -5.40 -24.00 -13.17
C ILE A 203 -5.83 -25.46 -13.07
N VAL A 204 -6.67 -25.81 -12.09
CA VAL A 204 -7.24 -27.16 -11.95
C VAL A 204 -8.73 -27.11 -12.25
N VAL A 205 -9.13 -27.81 -13.31
CA VAL A 205 -10.53 -27.88 -13.75
C VAL A 205 -11.20 -29.13 -13.18
N ASN A 206 -12.43 -28.97 -12.69
CA ASN A 206 -13.24 -30.09 -12.21
C ASN A 206 -13.93 -30.79 -13.39
N ALA A 207 -13.57 -32.04 -13.68
CA ALA A 207 -14.20 -32.81 -14.75
C ALA A 207 -15.70 -33.08 -14.52
N SER A 208 -16.16 -33.20 -13.27
CA SER A 208 -17.52 -33.61 -12.94
C SER A 208 -18.59 -32.68 -13.50
N VAL A 209 -18.32 -31.37 -13.54
CA VAL A 209 -19.27 -30.36 -14.06
C VAL A 209 -19.08 -30.06 -15.56
N HIS A 210 -17.97 -30.49 -16.17
CA HIS A 210 -17.65 -30.28 -17.58
C HIS A 210 -17.91 -31.50 -18.48
N ARG A 211 -18.02 -32.71 -17.90
CA ARG A 211 -18.27 -33.97 -18.64
C ARG A 211 -19.67 -34.51 -18.32
N ALA A 212 -20.51 -34.64 -19.36
CA ALA A 212 -21.95 -34.92 -19.24
C ALA A 212 -22.30 -36.28 -18.60
N GLU A 213 -21.31 -37.17 -18.51
CA GLU A 213 -21.47 -38.53 -18.05
C GLU A 213 -21.24 -38.67 -16.52
N LEU A 214 -20.70 -37.61 -15.88
CA LEU A 214 -20.31 -37.60 -14.46
C LEU A 214 -21.36 -36.98 -13.52
N LEU A 215 -22.12 -35.98 -13.98
CA LEU A 215 -23.26 -35.40 -13.25
C LEU A 215 -24.56 -35.56 -14.04
N GLN A 216 -25.35 -36.57 -13.70
CA GLN A 216 -26.69 -36.77 -14.24
C GLN A 216 -27.73 -36.03 -13.39
N GLY A 217 -28.34 -34.97 -13.93
CA GLY A 217 -29.48 -34.30 -13.28
C GLY A 217 -29.63 -32.80 -13.51
N THR A 218 -28.66 -32.11 -14.12
CA THR A 218 -28.75 -30.68 -14.39
C THR A 218 -29.45 -30.41 -15.74
N THR A 219 -30.38 -29.44 -15.76
CA THR A 219 -31.10 -29.01 -16.98
C THR A 219 -30.28 -28.05 -17.83
N PHE A 220 -29.21 -27.45 -17.29
CA PHE A 220 -28.22 -26.67 -18.05
C PHE A 220 -27.14 -27.54 -18.73
N GLY A 221 -27.09 -28.85 -18.44
CA GLY A 221 -26.08 -29.76 -18.98
C GLY A 221 -24.69 -29.55 -18.38
N THR A 222 -23.65 -29.75 -19.19
CA THR A 222 -22.26 -29.48 -18.83
C THR A 222 -21.95 -27.99 -18.88
N LEU A 223 -21.14 -27.51 -17.94
CA LEU A 223 -20.55 -26.18 -18.03
C LEU A 223 -19.63 -26.07 -19.24
N ASP A 224 -19.49 -24.86 -19.77
CA ASP A 224 -18.67 -24.59 -20.95
C ASP A 224 -17.19 -24.53 -20.52
N LEU A 225 -16.43 -25.56 -20.90
CA LEU A 225 -15.02 -25.66 -20.54
C LEU A 225 -14.20 -24.47 -21.06
N GLN A 226 -14.51 -23.95 -22.26
CA GLN A 226 -13.81 -22.78 -22.77
C GLN A 226 -14.07 -21.58 -21.84
N ALA A 227 -15.32 -21.35 -21.43
CA ALA A 227 -15.68 -20.25 -20.55
C ALA A 227 -15.03 -20.35 -19.16
N THR A 228 -15.00 -21.54 -18.55
CA THR A 228 -14.26 -21.78 -17.30
C THR A 228 -12.78 -21.45 -17.46
N ILE A 229 -12.14 -21.83 -18.58
CA ILE A 229 -10.74 -21.49 -18.82
C ILE A 229 -10.54 -19.99 -19.03
N VAL A 230 -11.40 -19.27 -19.78
CA VAL A 230 -11.30 -17.80 -19.92
C VAL A 230 -11.33 -17.14 -18.53
N HIS A 231 -12.21 -17.57 -17.63
CA HIS A 231 -12.27 -17.08 -16.26
C HIS A 231 -10.98 -17.35 -15.47
N GLN A 232 -10.46 -18.58 -15.47
CA GLN A 232 -9.24 -18.90 -14.72
C GLN A 232 -7.98 -18.24 -15.33
N VAL A 233 -7.92 -18.05 -16.65
CA VAL A 233 -6.81 -17.33 -17.33
C VAL A 233 -6.76 -15.85 -16.92
N GLY A 234 -7.90 -15.21 -16.62
CA GLY A 234 -7.88 -13.86 -16.03
C GLY A 234 -7.16 -13.83 -14.68
N GLN A 235 -7.39 -14.83 -13.83
CA GLN A 235 -6.69 -14.95 -12.54
C GLN A 235 -5.19 -15.22 -12.71
N LEU A 236 -4.82 -16.09 -13.67
CA LEU A 236 -3.44 -16.34 -14.09
C LEU A 236 -2.72 -15.07 -14.56
N LEU A 237 -3.44 -14.16 -15.21
CA LEU A 237 -2.92 -12.86 -15.64
C LEU A 237 -2.86 -11.82 -14.51
N GLY A 238 -3.29 -12.14 -13.29
CA GLY A 238 -3.26 -11.24 -12.13
C GLY A 238 -4.53 -10.40 -11.94
N MET A 239 -5.63 -10.73 -12.62
CA MET A 239 -6.96 -10.17 -12.32
C MET A 239 -7.53 -10.82 -11.04
N ALA A 240 -8.39 -10.08 -10.34
CA ALA A 240 -9.15 -10.55 -9.20
C ALA A 240 -10.66 -10.43 -9.45
N TYR A 241 -11.46 -10.99 -8.55
CA TYR A 241 -12.91 -10.94 -8.65
C TYR A 241 -13.47 -9.52 -8.57
N THR A 242 -14.54 -9.27 -9.33
CA THR A 242 -15.29 -8.02 -9.32
C THR A 242 -16.75 -8.26 -8.90
N PRO A 243 -17.37 -7.36 -8.10
CA PRO A 243 -18.80 -7.38 -7.80
C PRO A 243 -19.67 -6.81 -8.93
N LEU A 244 -19.06 -6.22 -9.97
CA LEU A 244 -19.75 -5.68 -11.13
C LEU A 244 -20.57 -6.75 -11.85
N ASN A 245 -21.84 -6.46 -12.11
CA ASN A 245 -22.72 -7.40 -12.79
C ASN A 245 -23.89 -6.68 -13.48
N ASN A 246 -24.50 -7.34 -14.47
CA ASN A 246 -25.71 -6.91 -15.17
C ASN A 246 -26.78 -8.03 -15.12
N LEU A 247 -26.72 -8.85 -14.06
CA LEU A 247 -27.58 -10.01 -13.85
C LEU A 247 -29.01 -9.58 -13.47
N ASP A 248 -30.00 -10.28 -14.03
CA ASP A 248 -31.42 -10.07 -13.68
C ASP A 248 -31.71 -10.79 -12.35
N PRO A 249 -32.16 -10.07 -11.30
CA PRO A 249 -32.44 -10.64 -9.97
C PRO A 249 -33.64 -11.60 -9.93
N PHE A 250 -34.37 -11.77 -11.04
CA PHE A 250 -35.52 -12.66 -11.15
C PHE A 250 -35.38 -13.71 -12.27
N ASN A 251 -34.32 -13.65 -13.08
CA ASN A 251 -34.07 -14.61 -14.15
C ASN A 251 -32.93 -15.55 -13.74
N GLU A 252 -33.32 -16.68 -13.15
CA GLU A 252 -32.43 -17.78 -12.83
C GLU A 252 -32.86 -19.04 -13.58
N ILE A 253 -31.91 -19.75 -14.19
CA ILE A 253 -32.17 -21.08 -14.74
C ILE A 253 -32.07 -22.08 -13.59
N THR A 254 -33.17 -22.21 -12.86
CA THR A 254 -33.35 -23.20 -11.77
C THR A 254 -33.60 -24.60 -12.32
N LEU A 255 -33.06 -25.61 -11.62
CA LEU A 255 -33.19 -27.02 -12.02
C LEU A 255 -34.52 -27.64 -11.54
N GLU A 256 -35.07 -28.57 -12.32
CA GLU A 256 -36.04 -29.51 -11.76
C GLU A 256 -35.27 -30.39 -10.74
N SER A 257 -35.52 -30.17 -9.44
CA SER A 257 -34.87 -30.80 -8.27
C SER A 257 -33.55 -30.23 -7.73
N ALA A 258 -33.15 -28.99 -8.07
CA ALA A 258 -32.15 -28.25 -7.27
C ALA A 258 -32.64 -26.85 -6.87
N ASP A 259 -32.31 -26.45 -5.64
CA ASP A 259 -32.76 -25.21 -5.02
C ASP A 259 -31.94 -23.97 -5.42
N LEU A 260 -30.84 -24.15 -6.18
CA LEU A 260 -29.95 -23.08 -6.64
C LEU A 260 -29.92 -23.08 -8.18
N GLY A 261 -30.30 -21.95 -8.79
CA GLY A 261 -30.22 -21.73 -10.24
C GLY A 261 -28.95 -20.99 -10.65
N LEU A 262 -28.63 -21.00 -11.95
CA LEU A 262 -27.60 -20.11 -12.50
C LEU A 262 -28.22 -18.74 -12.81
N PRO A 263 -27.60 -17.62 -12.39
CA PRO A 263 -28.09 -16.29 -12.71
C PRO A 263 -27.87 -15.96 -14.18
N VAL A 264 -28.73 -15.11 -14.74
CA VAL A 264 -28.77 -14.77 -16.17
C VAL A 264 -28.67 -13.26 -16.38
N GLU A 265 -27.96 -12.83 -17.41
CA GLU A 265 -28.04 -11.48 -17.97
C GLU A 265 -28.46 -11.48 -19.45
N PRO A 266 -29.05 -10.38 -19.96
CA PRO A 266 -29.28 -10.21 -21.40
C PRO A 266 -28.02 -9.74 -22.13
N ALA A 267 -27.83 -10.18 -23.38
CA ALA A 267 -26.84 -9.59 -24.28
C ALA A 267 -27.23 -8.15 -24.68
N VAL A 268 -26.47 -7.16 -24.21
CA VAL A 268 -26.75 -5.71 -24.34
C VAL A 268 -25.66 -4.92 -25.07
N LEU A 269 -24.47 -5.50 -25.22
CA LEU A 269 -23.34 -4.90 -25.92
C LEU A 269 -23.18 -5.47 -27.33
N GLN A 270 -22.48 -4.72 -28.19
CA GLN A 270 -21.95 -5.23 -29.45
C GLN A 270 -20.47 -4.86 -29.53
N LEU A 271 -19.62 -5.84 -29.85
CA LEU A 271 -18.20 -5.62 -30.15
C LEU A 271 -17.79 -6.39 -31.41
N THR A 272 -16.96 -5.77 -32.25
CA THR A 272 -16.25 -6.43 -33.35
C THR A 272 -14.95 -7.05 -32.82
N GLY A 273 -14.82 -8.36 -32.95
CA GLY A 273 -13.59 -9.08 -32.59
C GLY A 273 -12.43 -8.81 -33.57
N THR A 274 -11.24 -9.31 -33.23
CA THR A 274 -10.04 -9.29 -34.08
C THR A 274 -10.25 -9.93 -35.45
N ASP A 275 -11.15 -10.91 -35.53
CA ASP A 275 -11.61 -11.58 -36.74
C ASP A 275 -12.54 -10.72 -37.64
N GLY A 276 -12.91 -9.51 -37.19
CA GLY A 276 -13.84 -8.63 -37.89
C GLY A 276 -15.31 -9.06 -37.75
N ILE A 277 -15.62 -10.04 -36.90
CA ILE A 277 -16.99 -10.51 -36.66
C ILE A 277 -17.58 -9.76 -35.46
N ARG A 278 -18.77 -9.18 -35.67
CA ARG A 278 -19.57 -8.54 -34.62
C ARG A 278 -20.31 -9.58 -33.80
N ARG A 279 -20.18 -9.49 -32.48
CA ARG A 279 -20.84 -10.35 -31.49
C ARG A 279 -21.77 -9.49 -30.64
N ALA A 280 -22.95 -10.02 -30.30
CA ALA A 280 -23.78 -9.47 -29.23
C ALA A 280 -23.29 -10.09 -27.92
N LEU A 281 -23.07 -9.28 -26.89
CA LEU A 281 -22.34 -9.67 -25.69
C LEU A 281 -23.04 -9.20 -24.41
N GLY A 282 -22.70 -9.91 -23.34
CA GLY A 282 -23.00 -9.55 -21.97
C GLY A 282 -22.37 -8.24 -21.51
N ALA A 283 -22.61 -7.89 -20.25
CA ALA A 283 -21.97 -6.74 -19.59
C ALA A 283 -21.36 -7.08 -18.22
N THR A 284 -21.80 -8.19 -17.62
CA THR A 284 -21.15 -8.80 -16.45
C THR A 284 -19.74 -9.26 -16.86
N PRO A 285 -18.67 -8.84 -16.16
CA PRO A 285 -17.32 -9.27 -16.46
C PRO A 285 -17.12 -10.76 -16.28
N THR A 286 -16.22 -11.33 -17.07
CA THR A 286 -15.77 -12.72 -16.87
C THR A 286 -15.15 -12.88 -15.47
N MET A 287 -14.52 -11.85 -14.90
CA MET A 287 -14.03 -11.87 -13.51
C MET A 287 -15.12 -11.82 -12.42
N PHE A 288 -16.41 -11.95 -12.77
CA PHE A 288 -17.47 -12.16 -11.78
C PHE A 288 -17.33 -13.55 -11.12
N PRO A 289 -17.37 -13.68 -9.77
CA PRO A 289 -16.97 -14.91 -9.06
C PRO A 289 -17.95 -16.09 -9.17
N ILE A 290 -19.20 -15.85 -9.60
CA ILE A 290 -20.23 -16.89 -9.73
C ILE A 290 -20.42 -17.20 -11.21
N TYR A 291 -20.50 -18.49 -11.58
CA TYR A 291 -20.78 -18.89 -12.96
C TYR A 291 -22.18 -18.41 -13.39
N PHE A 292 -22.28 -17.73 -14.53
CA PHE A 292 -23.53 -17.14 -15.02
C PHE A 292 -23.74 -17.39 -16.52
N LEU A 293 -24.95 -17.10 -17.00
CA LEU A 293 -25.34 -17.26 -18.41
C LEU A 293 -25.73 -15.93 -19.03
N THR A 294 -25.44 -15.77 -20.33
CA THR A 294 -25.92 -14.65 -21.14
C THR A 294 -27.02 -15.14 -22.09
N GLU A 295 -28.20 -14.53 -22.03
CA GLU A 295 -29.28 -14.73 -22.99
C GLU A 295 -28.98 -13.97 -24.28
N MET A 296 -28.75 -14.72 -25.36
CA MET A 296 -28.47 -14.17 -26.68
C MET A 296 -29.75 -13.63 -27.35
N PRO A 297 -29.66 -12.72 -28.33
CA PRO A 297 -30.84 -12.17 -29.02
C PRO A 297 -31.70 -13.18 -29.79
N SER A 298 -31.22 -14.42 -29.95
CA SER A 298 -31.97 -15.55 -30.49
C SER A 298 -32.86 -16.26 -29.45
N GLY A 299 -32.68 -15.99 -28.15
CA GLY A 299 -33.26 -16.74 -27.04
C GLY A 299 -32.43 -17.96 -26.62
N ASP A 300 -31.23 -18.15 -27.19
CA ASP A 300 -30.29 -19.19 -26.77
C ASP A 300 -29.44 -18.68 -25.58
N TYR A 301 -29.12 -19.56 -24.64
CA TYR A 301 -28.22 -19.23 -23.52
C TYR A 301 -26.80 -19.68 -23.83
N VAL A 302 -25.83 -18.81 -23.56
CA VAL A 302 -24.39 -19.13 -23.63
C VAL A 302 -23.74 -18.86 -22.27
N ALA A 303 -22.57 -19.46 -22.03
CA ALA A 303 -21.80 -19.19 -20.83
C ALA A 303 -21.31 -17.73 -20.81
N GLY A 304 -21.58 -17.01 -19.71
CA GLY A 304 -21.24 -15.59 -19.59
C GLY A 304 -19.73 -15.34 -19.48
N TRP A 305 -19.00 -16.24 -18.81
CA TRP A 305 -17.54 -16.24 -18.75
C TRP A 305 -16.84 -16.49 -20.11
N ARG A 306 -17.57 -16.62 -21.22
CA ARG A 306 -16.98 -17.03 -22.52
C ARG A 306 -16.30 -15.89 -23.28
N ASP A 307 -16.67 -14.65 -23.01
CA ASP A 307 -16.18 -13.47 -23.72
C ASP A 307 -15.94 -12.31 -22.73
N LEU A 308 -15.11 -11.35 -23.11
CA LEU A 308 -14.62 -10.31 -22.20
C LEU A 308 -15.54 -9.09 -22.17
N ALA A 309 -15.92 -8.65 -20.97
CA ALA A 309 -16.61 -7.38 -20.80
C ALA A 309 -15.62 -6.20 -20.92
N PRO A 310 -16.13 -4.96 -21.05
CA PRO A 310 -15.27 -3.77 -21.11
C PRO A 310 -14.35 -3.60 -19.89
N ASP A 311 -14.80 -4.01 -18.68
CA ASP A 311 -14.01 -3.98 -17.44
C ASP A 311 -12.80 -4.95 -17.51
N ASP A 312 -13.00 -6.17 -18.02
CA ASP A 312 -11.93 -7.16 -18.22
C ASP A 312 -10.89 -6.64 -19.23
N ILE A 313 -11.37 -6.09 -20.37
CA ILE A 313 -10.53 -5.50 -21.42
C ILE A 313 -9.73 -4.30 -20.87
N SER A 314 -10.36 -3.44 -20.08
CA SER A 314 -9.73 -2.32 -19.39
C SER A 314 -8.62 -2.79 -18.45
N GLY A 315 -8.91 -3.78 -17.61
CA GLY A 315 -7.98 -4.30 -16.62
C GLY A 315 -6.75 -4.96 -17.22
N ILE A 316 -6.93 -5.86 -18.20
CA ILE A 316 -5.79 -6.52 -18.85
C ILE A 316 -4.96 -5.55 -19.69
N THR A 317 -5.61 -4.59 -20.35
CA THR A 317 -4.94 -3.49 -21.06
C THR A 317 -4.10 -2.64 -20.10
N TRP A 318 -4.50 -2.51 -18.84
CA TRP A 318 -3.73 -1.75 -17.86
C TRP A 318 -2.57 -2.54 -17.24
N LEU A 319 -2.73 -3.84 -17.00
CA LEU A 319 -1.64 -4.71 -16.50
C LEU A 319 -0.56 -4.94 -17.57
N TYR A 320 -0.96 -5.12 -18.82
CA TYR A 320 -0.07 -5.47 -19.94
C TYR A 320 -0.26 -4.51 -21.15
N PRO A 321 -0.01 -3.19 -21.01
CA PRO A 321 -0.39 -2.18 -22.00
C PRO A 321 0.47 -2.20 -23.28
N ARG A 322 -0.19 -2.16 -24.45
CA ARG A 322 0.43 -1.71 -25.71
C ARG A 322 0.27 -0.19 -25.86
N GLU A 323 1.32 0.50 -26.34
CA GLU A 323 1.36 1.97 -26.46
C GLU A 323 0.17 2.54 -27.25
N ASP A 324 -0.17 1.92 -28.38
CA ASP A 324 -1.26 2.35 -29.27
C ASP A 324 -2.67 2.09 -28.68
N GLY A 325 -2.79 1.22 -27.67
CA GLY A 325 -4.08 0.79 -27.14
C GLY A 325 -4.75 1.81 -26.21
N LEU A 326 -3.95 2.55 -25.45
CA LEU A 326 -4.42 3.36 -24.32
C LEU A 326 -5.13 4.66 -24.74
N GLU A 327 -5.03 5.10 -26.00
CA GLU A 327 -5.62 6.39 -26.42
C GLU A 327 -7.15 6.40 -26.44
N ASN A 328 -7.80 5.24 -26.55
CA ASN A 328 -9.26 5.09 -26.53
C ASN A 328 -9.88 5.15 -25.13
N PHE A 329 -9.04 5.25 -24.09
CA PHE A 329 -9.41 5.10 -22.70
C PHE A 329 -9.26 6.40 -21.89
N PHE A 330 -10.07 6.60 -20.87
CA PHE A 330 -9.89 7.62 -19.83
C PHE A 330 -10.11 7.03 -18.43
N SER A 331 -9.95 7.84 -17.38
CA SER A 331 -10.07 7.38 -16.00
C SER A 331 -10.66 8.44 -15.07
N LEU A 332 -11.26 8.00 -13.97
CA LEU A 332 -11.94 8.85 -13.00
C LEU A 332 -11.48 8.53 -11.58
N ASN A 333 -10.64 9.42 -11.03
CA ASN A 333 -10.13 9.38 -9.66
C ASN A 333 -10.88 10.41 -8.80
N GLN A 334 -11.55 9.98 -7.73
CA GLN A 334 -12.23 10.83 -6.76
C GLN A 334 -12.19 10.21 -5.36
N GLU A 335 -12.90 10.81 -4.40
CA GLU A 335 -13.04 10.33 -3.04
C GLU A 335 -14.54 10.18 -2.69
N ALA A 336 -14.93 8.95 -2.36
CA ALA A 336 -16.24 8.55 -1.88
C ALA A 336 -16.43 9.00 -0.42
N ARG A 337 -17.46 9.81 -0.15
CA ARG A 337 -17.73 10.37 1.19
C ARG A 337 -19.22 10.36 1.52
N THR A 338 -19.54 10.40 2.81
CA THR A 338 -20.92 10.59 3.31
C THR A 338 -21.40 12.04 3.09
N GLN A 339 -22.71 12.27 3.02
CA GLN A 339 -23.24 13.63 2.87
C GLN A 339 -23.03 14.49 4.14
N VAL A 340 -22.64 15.75 3.94
CA VAL A 340 -22.56 16.75 5.00
C VAL A 340 -23.96 17.08 5.53
N ARG A 341 -24.17 16.98 6.85
CA ARG A 341 -25.45 17.37 7.47
C ARG A 341 -25.42 18.84 7.88
N GLU A 342 -25.65 19.74 6.91
CA GLU A 342 -25.59 21.20 7.12
C GLU A 342 -26.40 21.69 8.33
N THR A 343 -27.57 21.08 8.60
CA THR A 343 -28.46 21.46 9.71
C THR A 343 -27.94 21.09 11.09
N THR A 344 -27.08 20.08 11.20
CA THR A 344 -26.49 19.62 12.47
C THR A 344 -24.99 19.90 12.57
N GLY A 345 -24.35 20.40 11.50
CA GLY A 345 -22.92 20.67 11.44
C GLY A 345 -22.03 19.44 11.45
N VAL A 346 -22.58 18.25 11.15
CA VAL A 346 -21.79 17.00 11.09
C VAL A 346 -21.07 16.97 9.72
N PRO A 347 -19.73 16.83 9.71
CA PRO A 347 -18.95 16.81 8.47
C PRO A 347 -19.18 15.52 7.67
N SER A 348 -18.72 15.52 6.42
CA SER A 348 -18.61 14.30 5.62
C SER A 348 -17.40 13.47 6.03
N GLU A 349 -17.56 12.15 6.03
CA GLU A 349 -16.52 11.17 6.37
C GLU A 349 -16.21 10.31 5.13
N PRO A 350 -14.95 9.88 4.93
CA PRO A 350 -14.59 8.97 3.85
C PRO A 350 -15.28 7.61 4.03
N ILE A 351 -15.71 7.00 2.93
CA ILE A 351 -16.37 5.68 2.94
C ILE A 351 -15.39 4.62 2.43
N SER A 352 -14.95 3.73 3.32
CA SER A 352 -14.18 2.52 2.98
C SER A 352 -15.09 1.42 2.43
N GLY A 353 -14.69 0.72 1.36
CA GLY A 353 -15.39 -0.49 0.87
C GLY A 353 -16.59 -0.25 -0.04
N ALA A 354 -16.77 0.98 -0.54
CA ALA A 354 -17.89 1.28 -1.42
C ALA A 354 -17.63 0.80 -2.83
N HIS A 355 -18.56 0.01 -3.37
CA HIS A 355 -18.57 -0.32 -4.78
C HIS A 355 -18.95 0.94 -5.57
N ILE A 356 -18.05 1.37 -6.45
CA ILE A 356 -18.23 2.51 -7.33
C ILE A 356 -18.40 1.99 -8.75
N VAL A 357 -19.56 2.25 -9.35
CA VAL A 357 -19.96 1.68 -10.65
C VAL A 357 -20.18 2.77 -11.68
N ALA A 358 -19.58 2.63 -12.86
CA ALA A 358 -19.81 3.50 -14.01
C ALA A 358 -20.86 2.89 -14.96
N TRP A 359 -22.01 3.55 -15.04
CA TRP A 359 -23.17 3.18 -15.84
C TRP A 359 -23.15 3.91 -17.19
N ALA A 360 -22.72 3.22 -18.24
CA ALA A 360 -22.67 3.74 -19.60
C ALA A 360 -24.06 3.84 -20.22
N SER A 361 -24.29 4.87 -21.04
CA SER A 361 -25.44 4.88 -21.96
C SER A 361 -25.17 3.91 -23.12
N LEU A 362 -26.17 3.10 -23.51
CA LEU A 362 -26.07 2.21 -24.68
C LEU A 362 -26.22 2.93 -26.04
N SER A 363 -26.39 4.25 -26.03
CA SER A 363 -26.48 5.09 -27.21
C SER A 363 -25.96 6.51 -26.93
N ALA A 364 -25.96 7.36 -27.96
CA ALA A 364 -25.65 8.78 -27.83
C ALA A 364 -26.71 9.57 -27.03
N ASN A 365 -27.90 9.00 -26.79
CA ASN A 365 -28.98 9.60 -26.01
C ASN A 365 -28.86 9.25 -24.52
N ASP A 366 -28.67 10.27 -23.67
CA ASP A 366 -28.37 10.07 -22.25
C ASP A 366 -29.55 9.60 -21.39
N THR A 367 -30.77 9.63 -21.95
CA THR A 367 -32.01 9.18 -21.30
C THR A 367 -32.33 7.71 -21.56
N ASP A 368 -31.55 7.04 -22.41
CA ASP A 368 -31.73 5.61 -22.68
C ASP A 368 -31.28 4.76 -21.48
N THR A 369 -31.66 3.48 -21.47
CA THR A 369 -31.22 2.53 -20.44
C THR A 369 -29.70 2.51 -20.33
N ARG A 370 -29.21 2.49 -19.09
CA ARG A 370 -27.79 2.43 -18.77
C ARG A 370 -27.41 1.04 -18.30
N VAL A 371 -26.18 0.64 -18.61
CA VAL A 371 -25.61 -0.67 -18.26
C VAL A 371 -24.33 -0.44 -17.46
N PRO A 372 -24.08 -1.20 -16.38
CA PRO A 372 -22.89 -1.04 -15.57
C PRO A 372 -21.71 -1.71 -16.31
N LEU A 373 -20.66 -0.95 -16.65
CA LEU A 373 -19.56 -1.42 -17.51
C LEU A 373 -18.17 -1.36 -16.91
N PHE A 374 -17.97 -0.54 -15.89
CA PHE A 374 -16.67 -0.40 -15.21
C PHE A 374 -16.86 -0.22 -13.71
N SER A 375 -15.94 -0.76 -12.93
CA SER A 375 -16.06 -0.74 -11.47
C SER A 375 -14.73 -0.58 -10.74
N THR A 376 -14.82 -0.23 -9.46
CA THR A 376 -13.72 -0.30 -8.49
C THR A 376 -14.31 -0.22 -7.07
N MET A 377 -13.48 -0.42 -6.04
CA MET A 377 -13.88 -0.24 -4.64
C MET A 377 -13.12 0.92 -3.98
N SER A 378 -13.81 1.74 -3.18
CA SER A 378 -13.16 2.80 -2.42
C SER A 378 -12.24 2.24 -1.33
N GLY A 379 -11.04 2.80 -1.27
CA GLY A 379 -10.00 2.39 -0.33
C GLY A 379 -9.21 1.16 -0.75
N LEU A 380 -9.57 0.46 -1.84
CA LEU A 380 -8.85 -0.72 -2.35
C LEU A 380 -7.34 -0.42 -2.56
N TYR A 381 -7.05 0.69 -3.24
CA TYR A 381 -5.70 1.19 -3.53
C TYR A 381 -5.04 1.98 -2.39
N GLN A 382 -5.57 1.87 -1.17
CA GLN A 382 -5.09 2.64 -0.02
C GLN A 382 -4.68 1.72 1.12
N LYS A 383 -3.56 2.07 1.75
CA LYS A 383 -3.04 1.39 2.95
C LYS A 383 -4.12 1.38 4.03
N SER A 384 -4.35 0.22 4.66
CA SER A 384 -5.28 0.05 5.79
C SER A 384 -5.03 1.09 6.90
N SER A 385 -3.76 1.37 7.20
CA SER A 385 -3.31 2.37 8.17
C SER A 385 -3.66 3.83 7.83
N ASN A 386 -4.04 4.15 6.58
CA ASN A 386 -4.35 5.52 6.16
C ASN A 386 -5.87 5.77 6.10
N VAL A 387 -6.48 5.82 7.28
CA VAL A 387 -7.94 6.02 7.46
C VAL A 387 -8.51 7.23 6.72
N GLN A 388 -7.74 8.30 6.55
CA GLN A 388 -8.19 9.51 5.85
C GLN A 388 -8.32 9.32 4.33
N LEU A 389 -7.59 8.37 3.74
CA LEU A 389 -7.68 8.07 2.31
C LEU A 389 -8.59 6.90 1.97
N GLN A 390 -9.19 6.20 2.94
CA GLN A 390 -10.04 5.03 2.67
C GLN A 390 -11.26 5.32 1.75
N GLY A 391 -11.66 6.58 1.57
CA GLY A 391 -12.65 6.98 0.58
C GLY A 391 -12.15 7.02 -0.87
N ARG A 392 -10.83 6.99 -1.11
CA ARG A 392 -10.25 7.18 -2.45
C ARG A 392 -10.51 6.00 -3.36
N PHE A 393 -10.93 6.28 -4.57
CA PHE A 393 -11.10 5.28 -5.62
C PHE A 393 -10.58 5.81 -6.96
N ASN A 394 -10.32 4.91 -7.90
CA ASN A 394 -10.03 5.28 -9.28
C ASN A 394 -10.58 4.25 -10.26
N ILE A 395 -11.60 4.61 -11.04
CA ILE A 395 -12.09 3.77 -12.12
C ILE A 395 -11.17 3.99 -13.32
N LEU A 396 -10.48 2.94 -13.76
CA LEU A 396 -9.59 2.98 -14.92
C LEU A 396 -10.27 2.54 -16.21
N GLY A 397 -9.68 2.97 -17.31
CA GLY A 397 -10.00 2.51 -18.65
C GLY A 397 -11.49 2.55 -19.02
N LEU A 398 -12.18 3.64 -18.71
CA LEU A 398 -13.49 3.91 -19.32
C LEU A 398 -13.29 4.22 -20.81
N TRP A 399 -14.06 3.56 -21.67
CA TRP A 399 -14.00 3.79 -23.11
C TRP A 399 -14.52 5.18 -23.51
N LYS A 400 -13.86 5.79 -24.51
CA LYS A 400 -14.31 7.04 -25.12
C LYS A 400 -15.34 6.81 -26.23
N GLN A 401 -15.37 5.63 -26.84
CA GLN A 401 -16.23 5.28 -27.97
C GLN A 401 -16.68 3.82 -27.88
N MET A 402 -17.90 3.54 -28.35
CA MET A 402 -18.54 2.21 -28.37
C MET A 402 -19.31 1.99 -29.68
N GLU A 403 -19.52 0.73 -30.07
CA GLU A 403 -20.36 0.40 -31.24
C GLU A 403 -21.85 0.56 -30.97
N VAL A 404 -22.57 1.16 -31.92
CA VAL A 404 -24.03 1.19 -31.90
C VAL A 404 -24.58 -0.22 -32.15
N TYR A 405 -25.33 -0.74 -31.18
CA TYR A 405 -25.91 -2.08 -31.24
C TYR A 405 -26.78 -2.30 -32.49
N GLY A 406 -26.54 -3.39 -33.22
CA GLY A 406 -27.23 -3.73 -34.47
C GLY A 406 -26.75 -2.98 -35.71
N SER A 407 -25.89 -1.97 -35.55
CA SER A 407 -25.35 -1.15 -36.64
C SER A 407 -24.01 -1.67 -37.17
N VAL A 408 -23.56 -1.16 -38.33
CA VAL A 408 -22.33 -1.60 -39.02
C VAL A 408 -21.30 -0.47 -39.00
N GLY A 409 -20.32 -0.53 -38.09
CA GLY A 409 -19.24 0.47 -38.02
C GLY A 409 -19.68 1.86 -37.54
N ASP A 410 -20.92 2.02 -37.10
CA ASP A 410 -21.37 3.23 -36.42
C ASP A 410 -20.86 3.20 -34.97
N LEU A 411 -20.06 4.21 -34.61
CA LEU A 411 -19.57 4.42 -33.26
C LEU A 411 -20.30 5.60 -32.61
N TYR A 412 -20.43 5.57 -31.28
CA TYR A 412 -20.90 6.70 -30.47
C TYR A 412 -20.01 6.91 -29.25
N GLU A 413 -20.05 8.11 -28.69
CA GLU A 413 -19.37 8.46 -27.44
C GLU A 413 -20.34 8.20 -26.27
N PRO A 414 -20.14 7.14 -25.45
CA PRO A 414 -21.01 6.87 -24.30
C PRO A 414 -20.87 7.96 -23.23
N SER A 415 -21.95 8.22 -22.50
CA SER A 415 -21.88 8.99 -21.26
C SER A 415 -21.98 8.08 -20.05
N TYR A 416 -21.26 8.42 -18.99
CA TYR A 416 -21.18 7.62 -17.77
C TYR A 416 -21.85 8.34 -16.61
N VAL A 417 -22.83 7.71 -15.98
CA VAL A 417 -23.29 8.09 -14.64
C VAL A 417 -22.55 7.21 -13.64
N ILE A 418 -22.09 7.79 -12.53
CA ILE A 418 -21.43 7.01 -11.48
C ILE A 418 -22.36 6.83 -10.29
N THR A 419 -22.39 5.63 -9.72
CA THR A 419 -23.09 5.30 -8.48
C THR A 419 -22.13 4.80 -7.41
N MET A 420 -22.55 4.87 -6.16
CA MET A 420 -21.85 4.37 -4.98
C MET A 420 -22.84 3.54 -4.16
N ASN A 421 -22.53 2.26 -3.90
CA ASN A 421 -23.38 1.37 -3.10
C ASN A 421 -22.56 0.55 -2.10
N PRO A 422 -23.18 0.10 -0.99
CA PRO A 422 -22.56 -0.86 -0.08
C PRO A 422 -22.51 -2.26 -0.70
N LEU A 423 -21.43 -3.00 -0.43
CA LEU A 423 -21.32 -4.44 -0.69
C LEU A 423 -21.76 -5.19 0.56
N ASN A 424 -23.03 -5.57 0.60
CA ASN A 424 -23.71 -6.09 1.78
C ASN A 424 -24.69 -7.25 1.48
N GLY A 425 -24.43 -8.01 0.41
CA GLY A 425 -25.21 -9.21 0.07
C GLY A 425 -26.69 -9.01 -0.27
N LEU A 426 -27.15 -7.77 -0.57
CA LEU A 426 -28.59 -7.47 -0.69
C LEU A 426 -29.23 -7.80 -2.06
N GLY A 427 -28.45 -8.08 -3.11
CA GLY A 427 -28.98 -8.46 -4.43
C GLY A 427 -28.20 -7.91 -5.63
N TYR A 428 -28.31 -8.60 -6.77
CA TYR A 428 -27.70 -8.21 -8.05
C TYR A 428 -28.17 -6.83 -8.53
N ASP A 429 -29.47 -6.52 -8.35
CA ASP A 429 -30.08 -5.21 -8.65
C ASP A 429 -29.41 -4.03 -7.92
N ARG A 430 -28.74 -4.32 -6.81
CA ARG A 430 -28.04 -3.33 -5.96
C ARG A 430 -26.55 -3.27 -6.19
N GLN A 431 -26.01 -4.03 -7.14
CA GLN A 431 -24.57 -4.24 -7.34
C GLN A 431 -23.89 -4.73 -6.06
N ALA A 432 -24.58 -5.61 -5.32
CA ALA A 432 -24.16 -6.24 -4.08
C ALA A 432 -24.59 -7.73 -4.12
N PRO A 433 -23.88 -8.58 -4.88
CA PRO A 433 -24.25 -9.98 -5.11
C PRO A 433 -24.60 -10.71 -3.81
N PRO A 434 -25.63 -11.57 -3.79
CA PRO A 434 -26.02 -12.30 -2.59
C PRO A 434 -24.85 -13.04 -1.94
N GLU A 435 -24.86 -13.08 -0.61
CA GLU A 435 -23.82 -13.70 0.23
C GLU A 435 -22.44 -13.03 0.18
N LEU A 436 -22.16 -12.13 -0.79
CA LEU A 436 -20.86 -11.47 -0.95
C LEU A 436 -20.77 -10.05 -0.34
N THR A 437 -19.61 -9.75 0.25
CA THR A 437 -19.26 -8.52 0.98
C THR A 437 -17.93 -7.93 0.52
N ALA A 438 -17.60 -6.71 0.98
CA ALA A 438 -16.47 -5.92 0.48
C ALA A 438 -15.09 -6.61 0.63
N ASP A 439 -14.91 -7.44 1.65
CA ASP A 439 -13.66 -8.14 1.96
C ASP A 439 -13.34 -9.28 1.00
N GLU A 440 -14.34 -9.95 0.43
CA GLU A 440 -14.15 -10.99 -0.60
C GLU A 440 -13.65 -10.41 -1.94
N PHE A 441 -13.80 -9.09 -2.13
CA PHE A 441 -13.26 -8.34 -3.26
C PHE A 441 -11.97 -7.56 -2.93
N ASP A 442 -11.47 -7.58 -1.69
CA ASP A 442 -10.17 -6.97 -1.32
C ASP A 442 -8.99 -7.92 -1.60
N SER A 443 -8.70 -8.07 -2.87
CA SER A 443 -7.56 -8.83 -3.40
C SER A 443 -6.17 -8.21 -3.12
N LEU A 444 -6.11 -7.04 -2.47
CA LEU A 444 -4.87 -6.33 -2.16
C LEU A 444 -4.51 -6.32 -0.67
N GLN A 445 -5.50 -6.42 0.22
CA GLN A 445 -5.31 -6.40 1.68
C GLN A 445 -6.20 -7.39 2.44
N GLY A 446 -6.97 -8.23 1.75
CA GLY A 446 -7.78 -9.30 2.37
C GLY A 446 -6.95 -10.32 3.14
N ALA A 447 -7.62 -11.16 3.92
CA ALA A 447 -6.97 -12.25 4.66
C ALA A 447 -6.41 -13.32 3.70
N PHE A 448 -5.37 -14.03 4.11
CA PHE A 448 -4.90 -15.21 3.39
C PHE A 448 -6.04 -16.25 3.26
N PRO A 449 -6.27 -16.87 2.08
CA PRO A 449 -5.42 -16.87 0.88
C PRO A 449 -5.72 -15.79 -0.17
N ILE A 450 -6.63 -14.83 0.11
CA ILE A 450 -7.11 -13.83 -0.86
C ILE A 450 -6.02 -12.81 -1.22
N SER A 451 -5.25 -12.34 -0.24
CA SER A 451 -4.06 -11.51 -0.45
C SER A 451 -2.85 -12.03 0.34
N TYR A 452 -1.66 -11.76 -0.20
CA TYR A 452 -0.36 -12.03 0.42
C TYR A 452 0.26 -10.74 1.01
N SER A 453 -0.55 -9.69 1.24
CA SER A 453 -0.12 -8.50 1.97
C SER A 453 0.37 -8.86 3.37
N LEU A 454 1.56 -8.37 3.74
CA LEU A 454 2.16 -8.64 5.05
C LEU A 454 1.45 -7.90 6.21
N VAL A 455 0.59 -6.95 5.86
CA VAL A 455 -0.38 -6.33 6.76
C VAL A 455 -1.74 -6.41 6.08
N SER A 456 -2.63 -7.26 6.58
CA SER A 456 -4.00 -7.35 6.11
C SER A 456 -4.86 -6.24 6.70
N ARG A 457 -5.99 -5.97 6.06
CA ARG A 457 -7.06 -5.09 6.52
C ARG A 457 -8.02 -5.88 7.41
N GLU A 458 -8.52 -5.26 8.48
CA GLU A 458 -9.55 -5.87 9.33
C GLU A 458 -10.91 -5.85 8.61
N THR A 459 -11.68 -6.95 8.69
CA THR A 459 -12.93 -7.15 7.94
C THR A 459 -14.01 -6.09 8.26
N ASP A 460 -14.03 -5.59 9.49
CA ASP A 460 -14.97 -4.56 9.96
C ASP A 460 -14.55 -3.12 9.61
N SER A 461 -13.38 -2.92 8.98
CA SER A 461 -12.95 -1.61 8.47
C SER A 461 -13.68 -1.15 7.21
N PHE A 462 -14.51 -2.01 6.62
CA PHE A 462 -15.39 -1.65 5.51
C PHE A 462 -16.72 -1.10 6.01
N SER A 463 -17.10 0.07 5.48
CA SER A 463 -18.40 0.66 5.79
C SER A 463 -19.47 -0.03 4.94
N THR A 464 -20.55 -0.47 5.57
CA THR A 464 -21.76 -0.98 4.89
C THR A 464 -23.02 -0.21 5.27
N ASN A 465 -22.91 0.73 6.22
CA ASN A 465 -24.03 1.47 6.81
C ASN A 465 -24.15 2.89 6.23
N TYR A 466 -24.36 2.98 4.91
CA TYR A 466 -24.71 4.21 4.22
C TYR A 466 -25.74 3.92 3.12
N ALA A 467 -26.49 4.93 2.72
CA ALA A 467 -27.44 4.82 1.61
C ALA A 467 -26.68 4.81 0.28
N SER A 468 -27.11 3.99 -0.68
CA SER A 468 -26.58 4.07 -2.05
C SER A 468 -26.93 5.43 -2.68
N GLU A 469 -26.00 5.97 -3.45
CA GLU A 469 -26.12 7.29 -4.08
C GLU A 469 -25.73 7.26 -5.56
N VAL A 470 -26.32 8.19 -6.32
CA VAL A 470 -26.07 8.47 -7.73
C VAL A 470 -25.50 9.88 -7.82
N PHE A 471 -24.34 10.03 -8.44
CA PHE A 471 -23.68 11.32 -8.57
C PHE A 471 -24.50 12.29 -9.43
N ASN A 472 -24.77 13.49 -8.91
CA ASN A 472 -25.45 14.56 -9.64
C ASN A 472 -24.91 15.94 -9.24
N GLU A 473 -24.60 16.78 -10.23
CA GLU A 473 -23.95 18.10 -10.07
C GLU A 473 -24.79 19.18 -9.37
N TYR A 474 -26.06 18.90 -9.15
CA TYR A 474 -27.00 19.74 -8.39
C TYR A 474 -27.34 19.17 -7.01
N GLY A 475 -26.77 18.01 -6.65
CA GLY A 475 -26.99 17.26 -5.41
C GLY A 475 -27.35 15.81 -5.69
N ASN A 476 -26.66 14.86 -5.06
CA ASN A 476 -26.80 13.43 -5.35
C ASN A 476 -28.23 12.92 -5.12
N VAL A 477 -28.58 11.85 -5.84
CA VAL A 477 -29.87 11.17 -5.71
C VAL A 477 -29.64 9.87 -4.94
N TYR A 478 -30.49 9.58 -3.96
CA TYR A 478 -30.44 8.30 -3.22
C TYR A 478 -31.04 7.16 -4.04
N GLY A 479 -30.49 5.96 -3.88
CA GLY A 479 -30.94 4.73 -4.56
C GLY A 479 -30.29 4.56 -5.93
N ILE A 480 -29.57 3.44 -6.10
CA ILE A 480 -28.87 3.07 -7.35
C ILE A 480 -29.83 2.88 -8.54
N ASP A 481 -31.09 2.53 -8.25
CA ASP A 481 -32.22 2.50 -9.17
C ASP A 481 -32.47 3.85 -9.88
N ASN A 482 -32.02 4.97 -9.30
CA ASN A 482 -32.14 6.30 -9.87
C ASN A 482 -30.93 6.69 -10.75
N ASN A 483 -30.16 5.73 -11.28
CA ASN A 483 -28.99 5.97 -12.14
C ASN A 483 -29.30 6.85 -13.37
N THR A 484 -30.54 6.84 -13.89
CA THR A 484 -30.99 7.70 -14.99
C THR A 484 -31.06 9.19 -14.61
N ALA A 485 -31.11 9.53 -13.32
CA ALA A 485 -31.12 10.89 -12.81
C ALA A 485 -29.72 11.44 -12.47
N GLY A 486 -28.66 10.65 -12.65
CA GLY A 486 -27.29 11.10 -12.41
C GLY A 486 -26.77 12.08 -13.48
N THR A 487 -25.69 12.80 -13.17
CA THR A 487 -24.99 13.65 -14.14
C THR A 487 -24.23 12.77 -15.13
N PRO A 488 -24.55 12.81 -16.44
CA PRO A 488 -23.79 12.08 -17.45
C PRO A 488 -22.44 12.74 -17.68
N LEU A 489 -21.37 11.97 -17.50
CA LEU A 489 -19.98 12.38 -17.69
C LEU A 489 -19.46 11.90 -19.05
N VAL A 490 -18.73 12.77 -19.75
CA VAL A 490 -18.10 12.45 -21.05
C VAL A 490 -16.69 13.01 -21.13
N TRP A 491 -15.87 12.42 -22.00
CA TRP A 491 -14.55 12.94 -22.32
C TRP A 491 -14.64 14.11 -23.31
N ASP A 492 -14.19 15.30 -22.92
CA ASP A 492 -14.12 16.47 -23.79
C ASP A 492 -12.74 16.54 -24.44
N TYR A 493 -12.64 16.17 -25.72
CA TYR A 493 -11.39 16.23 -26.49
C TYR A 493 -10.81 17.64 -26.64
N SER A 494 -11.62 18.70 -26.52
CA SER A 494 -11.14 20.09 -26.61
C SER A 494 -10.50 20.58 -25.32
N LYS A 495 -10.97 20.09 -24.17
CA LYS A 495 -10.43 20.36 -22.83
C LYS A 495 -9.45 19.29 -22.34
N ASN A 496 -9.40 18.15 -23.03
CA ASN A 496 -8.63 16.95 -22.69
C ASN A 496 -8.90 16.45 -21.26
N THR A 497 -10.17 16.39 -20.87
CA THR A 497 -10.62 16.00 -19.52
C THR A 497 -12.10 15.59 -19.49
N VAL A 498 -12.53 14.94 -18.40
CA VAL A 498 -13.93 14.59 -18.16
C VAL A 498 -14.75 15.83 -17.78
N VAL A 499 -15.93 15.96 -18.37
CA VAL A 499 -16.91 17.03 -18.10
C VAL A 499 -18.32 16.48 -17.90
N SER A 500 -19.18 17.24 -17.23
CA SER A 500 -20.64 17.03 -17.33
C SER A 500 -21.11 17.33 -18.75
N LYS A 501 -21.90 16.44 -19.33
CA LYS A 501 -22.61 16.65 -20.62
C LYS A 501 -23.76 17.66 -20.49
N VAL A 502 -24.22 17.96 -19.27
CA VAL A 502 -25.31 18.91 -18.98
C VAL A 502 -24.81 20.35 -18.90
N SER A 503 -23.76 20.61 -18.11
CA SER A 503 -23.23 21.97 -17.90
C SER A 503 -21.95 22.28 -18.69
N GLY A 504 -21.24 21.25 -19.18
CA GLY A 504 -19.91 21.40 -19.78
C GLY A 504 -18.80 21.72 -18.78
N GLU A 505 -19.11 21.79 -17.47
CA GLU A 505 -18.15 22.00 -16.39
C GLU A 505 -17.30 20.74 -16.16
N THR A 506 -16.02 20.91 -15.81
CA THR A 506 -15.14 19.80 -15.44
C THR A 506 -15.52 19.26 -14.06
N LEU A 507 -15.17 18.00 -13.76
CA LEU A 507 -15.41 17.43 -12.42
C LEU A 507 -14.91 18.36 -11.28
N PRO A 508 -13.67 18.88 -11.27
CA PRO A 508 -13.22 19.84 -10.25
C PRO A 508 -14.00 21.15 -10.15
N ALA A 509 -14.80 21.52 -11.15
CA ALA A 509 -15.69 22.69 -11.10
C ALA A 509 -17.08 22.37 -10.52
N ILE A 510 -17.53 21.12 -10.66
CA ILE A 510 -18.80 20.61 -10.14
C ILE A 510 -18.73 20.34 -8.63
N LEU A 511 -17.67 19.64 -8.21
CA LEU A 511 -17.48 19.09 -6.85
C LEU A 511 -17.52 20.09 -5.67
N PRO A 512 -17.14 21.39 -5.80
CA PRO A 512 -17.12 22.35 -4.67
C PRO A 512 -18.50 22.80 -4.12
N ARG A 513 -19.55 21.98 -4.22
CA ARG A 513 -20.95 22.31 -3.87
C ARG A 513 -21.51 21.46 -2.72
N ASN A 514 -20.82 21.40 -1.57
CA ASN A 514 -21.31 20.97 -0.24
C ASN A 514 -22.02 19.61 -0.03
N THR A 515 -22.44 18.88 -1.07
CA THR A 515 -23.20 17.62 -0.97
C THR A 515 -22.47 16.45 -1.64
N PRO A 516 -21.22 16.13 -1.26
CA PRO A 516 -20.40 15.22 -2.02
C PRO A 516 -20.78 13.74 -1.83
N MET A 517 -21.10 13.06 -2.94
CA MET A 517 -20.76 11.63 -3.11
C MET A 517 -19.30 11.55 -3.55
N PHE A 518 -18.89 12.50 -4.40
CA PHE A 518 -17.50 12.84 -4.69
C PHE A 518 -17.20 14.21 -4.07
N GLY A 519 -16.17 14.30 -3.23
CA GLY A 519 -15.92 15.48 -2.40
C GLY A 519 -14.48 15.97 -2.39
N ASP A 520 -14.32 17.28 -2.15
CA ASP A 520 -13.06 18.03 -2.18
C ASP A 520 -11.89 17.22 -1.62
N ALA A 521 -10.78 17.19 -2.37
CA ALA A 521 -9.57 16.46 -2.01
C ALA A 521 -8.94 17.03 -0.73
N ASP A 522 -9.39 16.51 0.42
CA ASP A 522 -9.06 16.84 1.80
C ASP A 522 -8.47 18.25 2.01
N VAL A 523 -9.15 19.27 1.47
CA VAL A 523 -8.87 20.70 1.79
C VAL A 523 -9.51 21.04 3.13
N VAL A 524 -9.32 20.15 4.11
CA VAL A 524 -9.59 20.40 5.50
C VAL A 524 -8.81 21.66 5.84
N CYS A 525 -9.51 22.67 6.35
CA CYS A 525 -8.82 23.74 7.04
C CYS A 525 -7.94 23.04 8.09
N PRO A 526 -6.60 23.26 8.15
CA PRO A 526 -5.72 22.45 9.02
C PRO A 526 -6.26 22.31 10.47
N MET A 527 -6.91 23.39 10.92
CA MET A 527 -7.90 23.52 11.99
C MET A 527 -8.92 22.39 12.24
N ASN A 528 -9.15 21.44 11.34
CA ASN A 528 -10.18 20.39 11.43
C ASN A 528 -9.66 18.96 11.16
N ILE A 529 -8.37 18.78 10.81
CA ILE A 529 -7.75 17.45 10.66
C ILE A 529 -7.74 16.70 12.00
N ILE A 530 -8.64 15.73 12.20
CA ILE A 530 -8.62 14.87 13.38
C ILE A 530 -7.61 13.74 13.12
N GLU A 531 -6.34 13.99 13.47
CA GLU A 531 -5.38 12.92 13.73
C GLU A 531 -5.75 12.26 15.07
N THR A 532 -6.59 11.23 15.04
CA THR A 532 -6.63 10.24 16.13
C THR A 532 -5.33 9.46 16.06
N ALA A 533 -4.48 9.61 17.09
CA ALA A 533 -3.34 8.75 17.31
C ALA A 533 -3.83 7.34 17.68
N GLY A 534 -4.00 6.49 16.66
CA GLY A 534 -4.20 5.05 16.83
C GLY A 534 -2.85 4.34 16.65
N GLY A 535 -2.46 3.57 17.66
CA GLY A 535 -1.16 2.87 17.72
C GLY A 535 -0.15 3.61 18.60
N ASP A 536 0.42 2.90 19.58
CA ASP A 536 1.52 3.39 20.42
C ASP A 536 2.74 3.72 19.55
N ILE A 537 3.24 4.94 19.67
CA ILE A 537 4.50 5.40 19.04
C ILE A 537 5.51 5.67 20.12
N THR A 538 6.73 5.17 19.94
CA THR A 538 7.79 5.34 20.91
C THR A 538 9.12 5.90 20.32
N THR A 539 9.76 6.84 21.02
CA THR A 539 10.73 7.90 20.62
C THR A 539 12.14 7.52 20.15
N SER A 540 12.63 6.29 20.29
CA SER A 540 14.03 5.99 19.88
C SER A 540 14.24 6.05 18.35
N ASP A 541 13.16 6.24 17.58
CA ASP A 541 13.16 6.43 16.12
C ASP A 541 13.71 7.79 15.63
N VAL A 542 14.02 8.78 16.49
CA VAL A 542 14.15 10.20 16.04
C VAL A 542 15.58 10.77 16.00
N GLU A 543 16.59 10.17 16.63
CA GLU A 543 17.87 10.88 16.91
C GLU A 543 18.85 11.12 15.73
N SER A 544 18.66 10.55 14.54
CA SER A 544 19.69 10.54 13.46
C SER A 544 19.66 11.70 12.46
N VAL A 545 18.80 12.72 12.62
CA VAL A 545 18.53 13.70 11.53
C VAL A 545 18.95 15.16 11.84
N VAL A 546 19.53 15.45 13.03
CA VAL A 546 19.81 16.84 13.48
C VAL A 546 21.30 17.22 13.46
N ASP A 547 21.91 17.29 12.27
CA ASP A 547 23.19 18.02 12.08
C ASP A 547 23.20 18.93 10.81
N GLY A 548 22.02 19.11 10.20
CA GLY A 548 21.88 19.90 8.98
C GLY A 548 21.67 21.40 9.15
N ALA A 549 21.09 21.83 10.28
CA ALA A 549 20.55 23.18 10.43
C ALA A 549 21.61 24.26 10.76
N GLU A 550 22.79 23.87 11.25
CA GLU A 550 23.84 24.82 11.68
C GLU A 550 24.42 25.69 10.56
N GLY A 551 24.33 25.25 9.29
CA GLY A 551 24.87 26.00 8.15
C GLY A 551 24.16 27.33 7.88
N LEU A 552 22.84 27.39 8.12
CA LEU A 552 22.03 28.56 7.77
C LEU A 552 22.03 29.63 8.89
N LEU A 553 22.24 29.23 10.14
CA LEU A 553 22.28 30.13 11.30
C LEU A 553 23.53 31.01 11.32
N ASN A 554 24.69 30.48 10.90
CA ASN A 554 25.95 31.24 10.85
C ASN A 554 25.95 32.35 9.78
N LEU A 555 25.20 32.20 8.68
CA LEU A 555 25.17 33.19 7.59
C LEU A 555 24.40 34.47 7.93
N LEU A 556 23.57 34.46 8.97
CA LEU A 556 22.76 35.60 9.44
C LEU A 556 23.36 36.35 10.62
N GLY A 557 24.61 36.05 11.00
CA GLY A 557 25.36 36.82 12.01
C GLY A 557 24.89 36.61 13.46
N VAL A 558 24.14 35.54 13.74
CA VAL A 558 23.79 35.15 15.11
C VAL A 558 25.03 34.55 15.78
N LYS A 559 25.65 35.32 16.67
CA LYS A 559 26.76 34.83 17.50
C LYS A 559 26.16 33.98 18.61
N GLY A 560 26.58 32.71 18.71
CA GLY A 560 26.13 31.80 19.78
C GLY A 560 26.39 32.40 21.17
N ILE A 561 25.35 32.45 22.00
CA ILE A 561 25.42 32.86 23.41
C ILE A 561 25.09 31.61 24.24
N GLY A 562 26.12 30.97 24.78
CA GLY A 562 25.98 29.95 25.83
C GLY A 562 25.83 30.59 27.22
N GLY A 563 25.37 29.79 28.19
CA GLY A 563 25.08 30.19 29.57
C GLY A 563 23.98 29.30 30.17
N ASP A 564 24.21 28.04 30.57
CA ASP A 564 25.10 27.50 31.62
C ASP A 564 24.39 27.34 33.00
N GLY A 565 24.23 26.09 33.45
CA GLY A 565 23.74 25.62 34.77
C GLY A 565 22.23 25.71 35.09
N GLY A 566 21.51 24.65 35.50
CA GLY A 566 21.84 23.23 35.65
C GLY A 566 20.81 22.48 36.54
N GLY A 567 20.55 21.18 36.26
CA GLY A 567 19.67 20.30 37.06
C GLY A 567 18.38 19.89 36.32
N PRO A 568 18.02 18.59 36.22
CA PRO A 568 17.66 18.05 34.91
C PRO A 568 16.15 17.84 34.68
N GLY A 569 15.67 18.30 33.53
CA GLY A 569 14.41 17.88 32.92
C GLY A 569 14.69 17.39 31.49
N GLY A 570 14.11 16.25 31.10
CA GLY A 570 14.35 15.60 29.81
C GLY A 570 13.92 16.47 28.62
N PRO A 571 14.75 16.63 27.57
CA PRO A 571 14.46 17.55 26.48
C PRO A 571 13.72 16.87 25.32
N ASP A 572 12.40 17.03 25.27
CA ASP A 572 11.65 16.90 24.00
C ASP A 572 12.17 17.92 22.99
N GLY A 573 12.58 17.50 21.78
CA GLY A 573 12.79 18.50 20.74
C GLY A 573 13.44 18.15 19.39
N SER A 574 12.80 17.35 18.53
CA SER A 574 12.87 17.58 17.06
C SER A 574 11.91 16.74 16.17
N GLY A 575 10.59 16.81 16.38
CA GLY A 575 9.61 16.44 15.35
C GLY A 575 9.35 17.61 14.39
N GLY A 576 10.06 17.69 13.26
CA GLY A 576 10.27 18.99 12.56
C GLY A 576 9.12 19.57 11.73
N ALA A 577 8.23 18.74 11.14
CA ALA A 577 7.24 19.21 10.16
C ALA A 577 5.80 18.78 10.50
N SER A 578 5.48 17.48 10.45
CA SER A 578 4.14 16.96 10.78
C SER A 578 3.71 17.38 12.19
N VAL A 579 4.57 17.16 13.19
CA VAL A 579 4.31 17.51 14.60
C VAL A 579 4.14 19.03 14.79
N VAL A 580 4.84 19.87 14.03
CA VAL A 580 4.67 21.33 14.09
C VAL A 580 3.30 21.75 13.53
N PHE A 581 2.85 21.16 12.42
CA PHE A 581 1.52 21.42 11.89
C PHE A 581 0.41 20.86 12.80
N SER A 582 0.59 19.65 13.35
CA SER A 582 -0.35 19.03 14.28
C SER A 582 -0.50 19.85 15.58
N ARG A 583 0.61 20.26 16.22
CA ARG A 583 0.61 21.15 17.40
C ARG A 583 0.02 22.53 17.09
N LEU A 584 0.30 23.11 15.92
CA LEU A 584 -0.28 24.39 15.49
C LEU A 584 -1.81 24.26 15.32
N ASN A 585 -2.29 23.18 14.71
CA ASN A 585 -3.71 22.89 14.53
C ASN A 585 -4.43 22.70 15.88
N ALA A 586 -3.85 21.93 16.81
CA ALA A 586 -4.40 21.76 18.15
C ALA A 586 -4.46 23.08 18.94
N SER A 587 -3.40 23.90 18.88
CA SER A 587 -3.34 25.21 19.53
C SER A 587 -4.39 26.18 18.99
N LEU A 588 -4.53 26.25 17.67
CA LEU A 588 -5.53 27.11 17.03
C LEU A 588 -6.96 26.59 17.24
N ARG A 589 -7.20 25.26 17.33
CA ARG A 589 -8.50 24.68 17.77
C ARG A 589 -8.85 25.12 19.18
N ALA A 590 -7.92 24.95 20.13
CA ALA A 590 -8.14 25.39 21.50
C ALA A 590 -8.47 26.90 21.57
N PHE A 591 -7.83 27.73 20.74
CA PHE A 591 -8.17 29.14 20.62
C PHE A 591 -9.57 29.40 20.01
N ARG A 592 -9.98 28.65 18.98
CA ARG A 592 -11.36 28.70 18.45
C ARG A 592 -12.37 28.34 19.54
N ASP A 593 -12.16 27.19 20.17
CA ASP A 593 -13.17 26.54 21.02
C ASP A 593 -13.26 27.15 22.42
N GLN A 594 -12.12 27.52 23.02
CA GLN A 594 -12.04 28.03 24.41
C GLN A 594 -11.93 29.57 24.49
N VAL A 595 -11.91 30.30 23.37
CA VAL A 595 -11.82 31.78 23.39
C VAL A 595 -12.78 32.44 22.42
N LEU A 596 -12.86 31.99 21.16
CA LEU A 596 -13.75 32.62 20.19
C LEU A 596 -15.20 32.16 20.38
N LEU A 597 -15.47 30.87 20.50
CA LEU A 597 -16.83 30.33 20.62
C LEU A 597 -17.51 30.61 21.96
N GLU A 598 -16.77 30.96 23.02
CA GLU A 598 -17.33 31.35 24.32
C GLU A 598 -18.03 32.73 24.32
N SER A 599 -17.87 33.54 23.25
CA SER A 599 -18.46 34.88 23.17
C SER A 599 -19.23 35.08 21.86
N ALA A 600 -20.45 35.63 21.93
CA ALA A 600 -21.28 35.85 20.74
C ALA A 600 -20.60 36.67 19.62
N ALA A 601 -19.67 37.57 19.98
CA ALA A 601 -18.86 38.30 19.02
C ALA A 601 -17.77 37.41 18.37
N GLY A 602 -17.11 36.55 19.14
CA GLY A 602 -16.15 35.57 18.62
C GLY A 602 -16.83 34.48 17.78
N THR A 603 -18.00 33.98 18.19
CA THR A 603 -18.83 33.08 17.38
C THR A 603 -19.19 33.71 16.04
N ALA A 604 -19.57 35.00 16.01
CA ALA A 604 -19.87 35.72 14.77
C ALA A 604 -18.62 35.93 13.89
N VAL A 605 -17.43 36.12 14.48
CA VAL A 605 -16.16 36.17 13.73
C VAL A 605 -15.78 34.80 13.16
N VAL A 606 -16.01 33.72 13.91
CA VAL A 606 -15.77 32.34 13.46
C VAL A 606 -16.73 31.94 12.34
N ASP A 607 -18.02 32.26 12.45
CA ASP A 607 -19.02 32.04 11.41
C ASP A 607 -18.71 32.87 10.15
N ALA A 608 -18.37 34.16 10.29
CA ALA A 608 -17.92 34.99 9.17
C ALA A 608 -16.64 34.43 8.52
N TYR A 609 -15.69 33.94 9.30
CA TYR A 609 -14.48 33.29 8.81
C TYR A 609 -14.83 32.02 8.01
N TYR A 610 -15.63 31.10 8.55
CA TYR A 610 -16.01 29.87 7.84
C TYR A 610 -16.81 30.14 6.55
N ARG A 611 -17.66 31.16 6.51
CA ARG A 611 -18.35 31.57 5.27
C ARG A 611 -17.41 32.21 4.24
N MET A 612 -16.37 32.92 4.68
CA MET A 612 -15.44 33.61 3.79
C MET A 612 -14.24 32.74 3.36
N ALA A 613 -13.83 31.76 4.16
CA ALA A 613 -12.63 30.96 3.94
C ALA A 613 -12.64 30.19 2.60
N PRO A 614 -13.74 29.55 2.15
CA PRO A 614 -13.78 28.89 0.84
C PRO A 614 -13.64 29.84 -0.35
N TYR A 615 -14.04 31.10 -0.21
CA TYR A 615 -13.84 32.13 -1.23
C TYR A 615 -12.40 32.67 -1.21
N LEU A 616 -11.87 32.96 -0.02
CA LEU A 616 -10.50 33.41 0.18
C LEU A 616 -9.48 32.36 -0.27
N ALA A 617 -9.69 31.08 0.05
CA ALA A 617 -8.86 29.97 -0.42
C ALA A 617 -8.85 29.90 -1.95
N ARG A 618 -10.03 29.98 -2.61
CA ARG A 618 -10.13 30.04 -4.08
C ARG A 618 -9.40 31.24 -4.70
N GLN A 619 -9.42 32.41 -4.05
CA GLN A 619 -8.66 33.58 -4.54
C GLN A 619 -7.14 33.47 -4.30
N LEU A 620 -6.73 32.90 -3.16
CA LEU A 620 -5.32 32.69 -2.83
C LEU A 620 -4.69 31.63 -3.75
N LEU A 621 -5.38 30.52 -4.00
CA LEU A 621 -4.92 29.45 -4.92
C LEU A 621 -4.81 29.93 -6.38
N ARG A 622 -5.60 30.93 -6.78
CA ARG A 622 -5.49 31.58 -8.11
C ARG A 622 -4.35 32.61 -8.21
N HIS A 623 -3.75 33.02 -7.08
CA HIS A 623 -2.77 34.10 -7.03
C HIS A 623 -1.59 33.77 -6.09
N ASP A 624 -0.55 33.13 -6.64
CA ASP A 624 0.66 32.69 -5.94
C ASP A 624 1.29 33.75 -5.01
N LEU A 625 1.38 35.02 -5.43
CA LEU A 625 1.91 36.09 -4.58
C LEU A 625 1.05 36.36 -3.33
N ALA A 626 -0.27 36.26 -3.45
CA ALA A 626 -1.19 36.41 -2.31
C ALA A 626 -1.11 35.19 -1.37
N LEU A 627 -0.98 33.97 -1.92
CA LEU A 627 -0.76 32.75 -1.14
C LEU A 627 0.55 32.81 -0.33
N ARG A 628 1.65 33.28 -0.93
CA ARG A 628 2.94 33.48 -0.24
C ARG A 628 2.83 34.51 0.88
N MET A 629 2.15 35.63 0.65
CA MET A 629 1.88 36.65 1.66
C MET A 629 1.05 36.10 2.83
N ALA A 630 -0.01 35.33 2.54
CA ALA A 630 -0.85 34.70 3.56
C ALA A 630 -0.08 33.68 4.42
N ARG A 631 0.72 32.81 3.78
CA ARG A 631 1.61 31.86 4.49
C ARG A 631 2.61 32.58 5.39
N GLY A 632 3.22 33.67 4.91
CA GLY A 632 4.12 34.50 5.70
C GLY A 632 3.45 35.13 6.93
N LEU A 633 2.21 35.64 6.77
CA LEU A 633 1.43 36.21 7.88
C LEU A 633 1.04 35.17 8.94
N ILE A 634 0.69 33.94 8.53
CA ILE A 634 0.35 32.85 9.46
C ILE A 634 1.58 32.44 10.27
N ILE A 635 2.73 32.24 9.62
CA ILE A 635 4.00 31.89 10.28
C ILE A 635 4.47 33.01 11.21
N PHE A 636 4.27 34.28 10.84
CA PHE A 636 4.58 35.41 11.70
C PHE A 636 3.65 35.50 12.91
N GLY A 637 2.35 35.23 12.71
CA GLY A 637 1.34 35.22 13.77
C GLY A 637 1.56 34.11 14.80
N SER A 638 1.90 32.89 14.38
CA SER A 638 2.17 31.78 15.31
C SER A 638 3.40 32.05 16.17
N LYS A 639 4.50 32.52 15.57
CA LYS A 639 5.70 32.95 16.30
C LYS A 639 5.39 34.02 17.36
N ILE A 640 4.48 34.96 17.09
CA ILE A 640 4.04 35.95 18.09
C ILE A 640 3.21 35.31 19.21
N GLY A 641 2.39 34.30 18.91
CA GLY A 641 1.65 33.55 19.93
C GLY A 641 2.57 32.79 20.89
N ASP A 642 3.51 32.03 20.33
CA ASP A 642 4.43 31.15 21.08
C ASP A 642 5.36 31.97 21.98
N TYR A 643 6.02 33.00 21.44
CA TYR A 643 6.91 33.86 22.23
C TYR A 643 6.16 34.91 23.05
N GLY A 644 4.93 35.27 22.68
CA GLY A 644 4.15 36.31 23.35
C GLY A 644 3.87 35.98 24.82
N ARG A 645 3.50 34.74 25.13
CA ARG A 645 3.28 34.29 26.52
C ARG A 645 4.57 34.31 27.35
N MET A 646 5.68 33.88 26.77
CA MET A 646 6.98 33.89 27.45
C MET A 646 7.47 35.33 27.69
N ILE A 647 7.38 36.20 26.69
CA ILE A 647 7.74 37.62 26.78
C ILE A 647 6.87 38.35 27.81
N ILE A 648 5.55 38.13 27.82
CA ILE A 648 4.65 38.73 28.82
C ILE A 648 5.00 38.26 30.24
N THR A 649 5.27 36.97 30.44
CA THR A 649 5.64 36.42 31.76
C THR A 649 7.01 36.95 32.23
N VAL A 650 7.99 37.04 31.34
CA VAL A 650 9.31 37.64 31.63
C VAL A 650 9.19 39.14 31.92
N LEU A 651 8.37 39.89 31.19
CA LEU A 651 8.13 41.32 31.44
C LEU A 651 7.37 41.57 32.75
N LEU A 652 6.41 40.70 33.12
CA LEU A 652 5.74 40.73 34.43
C LEU A 652 6.73 40.44 35.56
N CYS A 653 7.55 39.39 35.44
CA CYS A 653 8.58 39.06 36.42
C CYS A 653 9.60 40.20 36.55
N ALA A 654 10.10 40.75 35.44
CA ALA A 654 11.03 41.88 35.43
C ALA A 654 10.40 43.15 36.02
N GLY A 655 9.11 43.41 35.79
CA GLY A 655 8.37 44.53 36.37
C GLY A 655 8.21 44.40 37.89
N ILE A 656 7.83 43.22 38.37
CA ILE A 656 7.74 42.89 39.80
C ILE A 656 9.13 43.00 40.47
N MET A 657 10.16 42.49 39.80
CA MET A 657 11.55 42.56 40.25
C MET A 657 12.03 44.01 40.35
N LEU A 658 11.87 44.84 39.31
CA LEU A 658 12.27 46.25 39.30
C LEU A 658 11.51 47.08 40.35
N ALA A 659 10.23 46.79 40.60
CA ALA A 659 9.43 47.44 41.63
C ALA A 659 9.86 47.03 43.06
N GLY A 660 10.14 45.74 43.27
CA GLY A 660 10.62 45.19 44.54
C GLY A 660 12.03 45.65 44.89
N LEU A 661 12.97 45.57 43.94
CA LEU A 661 14.37 45.98 44.08
C LEU A 661 14.53 47.45 44.50
N ARG A 662 13.60 48.32 44.07
CA ARG A 662 13.58 49.75 44.44
C ARG A 662 13.02 50.04 45.84
N ARG A 663 12.26 49.11 46.44
CA ARG A 663 11.65 49.28 47.78
C ARG A 663 12.33 48.45 48.88
N LEU A 664 13.07 47.39 48.53
CA LEU A 664 13.71 46.48 49.48
C LEU A 664 15.15 46.90 49.82
N HIS A 665 15.36 47.41 51.03
CA HIS A 665 16.67 47.92 51.48
C HIS A 665 17.72 46.83 51.76
N SER A 666 17.32 45.60 52.14
CA SER A 666 18.25 44.51 52.44
C SER A 666 18.59 43.68 51.19
N ARG A 667 19.83 43.16 51.11
CA ARG A 667 20.28 42.34 49.97
C ARG A 667 19.56 40.97 49.91
N ALA A 668 19.27 40.37 51.07
CA ALA A 668 18.66 39.03 51.16
C ALA A 668 17.29 38.94 50.47
N ALA A 669 16.37 39.88 50.76
CA ALA A 669 15.01 39.88 50.20
C ALA A 669 14.97 40.00 48.67
N ARG A 670 16.04 40.55 48.06
CA ARG A 670 16.19 40.66 46.61
C ARG A 670 16.55 39.32 45.97
N ILE A 671 17.36 38.50 46.67
CA ILE A 671 17.82 37.19 46.18
C ILE A 671 16.66 36.19 46.20
N THR A 672 15.86 36.17 47.28
CA THR A 672 14.73 35.25 47.41
C THR A 672 13.65 35.45 46.34
N LEU A 673 13.36 36.71 45.96
CA LEU A 673 12.41 37.03 44.90
C LEU A 673 12.89 36.53 43.52
N THR A 674 14.21 36.59 43.26
CA THR A 674 14.81 36.10 42.01
C THR A 674 14.66 34.59 41.84
N ALA A 675 14.94 33.82 42.90
CA ALA A 675 14.88 32.36 42.86
C ALA A 675 13.46 31.83 42.56
N LEU A 676 12.43 32.46 43.14
CA LEU A 676 11.04 32.04 42.96
C LEU A 676 10.58 32.17 41.49
N CYS A 677 11.03 33.21 40.77
CA CYS A 677 10.69 33.41 39.36
C CYS A 677 11.36 32.38 38.43
N ILE A 678 12.51 31.83 38.81
CA ILE A 678 13.23 30.81 38.02
C ILE A 678 12.49 29.47 38.11
N TYR A 679 12.02 29.11 39.30
CA TYR A 679 11.39 27.80 39.57
C TYR A 679 10.10 27.56 38.77
N VAL A 680 9.33 28.62 38.46
CA VAL A 680 8.05 28.52 37.73
C VAL A 680 8.24 28.19 36.24
N VAL A 681 9.45 28.29 35.69
CA VAL A 681 9.72 28.11 34.24
C VAL A 681 9.98 26.64 33.85
N GLY A 682 10.30 25.75 34.80
CA GLY A 682 10.93 24.45 34.51
C GLY A 682 10.06 23.20 34.32
N LEU A 683 8.71 23.29 34.35
CA LEU A 683 7.82 22.13 34.60
C LEU A 683 7.09 21.52 33.36
N SER A 684 7.67 21.49 32.15
CA SER A 684 6.84 21.50 30.91
C SER A 684 7.08 20.50 29.73
N MET A 685 7.89 19.41 29.78
CA MET A 685 8.14 18.52 28.59
C MET A 685 8.35 17.00 28.91
N ALA A 686 7.87 16.09 28.03
CA ALA A 686 8.22 14.64 27.89
C ALA A 686 7.45 13.86 26.75
N PHE A 687 8.13 12.95 26.00
CA PHE A 687 7.68 11.91 25.02
C PHE A 687 8.60 10.62 25.22
N ALA A 688 8.22 9.33 24.98
CA ALA A 688 8.94 8.07 25.47
C ALA A 688 9.20 6.91 24.44
N GLY A 689 10.15 5.93 24.66
CA GLY A 689 11.06 5.22 23.67
C GLY A 689 10.89 3.75 23.12
N GLN A 690 11.66 3.39 22.06
CA GLN A 690 11.60 2.25 21.07
C GLN A 690 12.80 1.24 21.12
N MET A 691 12.75 0.11 20.35
CA MET A 691 13.54 -1.14 20.56
C MET A 691 14.91 -1.37 19.83
N PRO A 692 15.98 -1.73 20.58
CA PRO A 692 17.32 -2.06 20.06
C PRO A 692 17.66 -3.56 19.88
N ILE A 693 18.67 -3.86 19.05
CA ILE A 693 19.34 -5.18 18.94
C ILE A 693 20.12 -5.50 20.23
N ASN A 694 20.19 -6.77 20.65
CA ASN A 694 20.94 -7.19 21.85
C ASN A 694 22.47 -7.26 21.64
N THR A 695 23.21 -7.28 22.74
CA THR A 695 24.68 -7.18 22.74
C THR A 695 25.41 -8.46 22.35
N ALA A 696 24.83 -9.64 22.57
CA ALA A 696 25.47 -10.90 22.18
C ALA A 696 25.52 -11.05 20.65
N ASP A 697 24.41 -10.72 19.97
CA ASP A 697 24.28 -10.77 18.51
C ASP A 697 25.10 -9.65 17.86
N LEU A 698 25.10 -8.44 18.45
CA LEU A 698 25.97 -7.34 18.04
C LEU A 698 27.45 -7.75 18.05
N VAL A 699 27.92 -8.44 19.09
CA VAL A 699 29.30 -8.93 19.18
C VAL A 699 29.58 -10.07 18.21
N ALA A 700 28.60 -10.95 17.95
CA ALA A 700 28.76 -12.06 17.02
C ALA A 700 29.04 -11.57 15.58
N GLU A 701 28.18 -10.68 15.08
CA GLU A 701 28.18 -10.23 13.67
C GLU A 701 29.17 -9.09 13.35
N THR A 702 29.80 -8.48 14.36
CA THR A 702 30.81 -7.43 14.17
C THR A 702 32.19 -8.02 13.92
N ASP A 703 32.99 -7.48 12.98
CA ASP A 703 34.36 -7.95 12.70
C ASP A 703 35.43 -7.24 13.55
N TYR A 704 35.27 -5.94 13.77
CA TYR A 704 36.16 -5.09 14.55
C TYR A 704 35.42 -4.45 15.73
N ILE A 705 35.90 -4.69 16.94
CA ILE A 705 35.42 -4.05 18.17
C ILE A 705 36.63 -3.42 18.85
N PHE A 706 36.62 -2.10 19.02
CA PHE A 706 37.73 -1.36 19.61
C PHE A 706 37.28 -0.02 20.20
N THR A 707 38.07 0.52 21.12
CA THR A 707 37.96 1.90 21.61
C THR A 707 38.93 2.80 20.84
N GLY A 708 38.57 4.06 20.60
CA GLY A 708 39.44 4.99 19.88
C GLY A 708 38.97 6.45 19.88
N GLU A 709 39.86 7.34 19.42
CA GLU A 709 39.62 8.78 19.29
C GLU A 709 39.48 9.17 17.81
N VAL A 710 38.40 9.85 17.42
CA VAL A 710 38.19 10.35 16.05
C VAL A 710 39.12 11.54 15.78
N LEU A 711 40.15 11.37 14.95
CA LEU A 711 41.11 12.41 14.58
C LEU A 711 40.59 13.38 13.50
N SER A 712 39.71 12.90 12.62
CA SER A 712 39.06 13.69 11.57
C SER A 712 37.81 12.99 11.04
N ALA A 713 36.83 13.78 10.63
CA ALA A 713 35.66 13.36 9.87
C ALA A 713 35.40 14.43 8.79
N GLU A 714 35.67 14.11 7.53
CA GLU A 714 35.58 15.06 6.42
C GLU A 714 34.60 14.58 5.34
N ALA A 715 33.54 15.35 5.12
CA ALA A 715 32.52 15.02 4.12
C ALA A 715 32.93 15.45 2.71
N GLN A 716 32.75 14.55 1.74
CA GLN A 716 33.04 14.77 0.32
C GLN A 716 31.87 14.30 -0.56
N LEU A 717 31.58 15.07 -1.61
CA LEU A 717 30.63 14.67 -2.65
C LEU A 717 31.36 13.80 -3.70
N ARG A 718 31.00 12.51 -3.78
CA ARG A 718 31.62 11.59 -4.76
C ARG A 718 30.93 11.65 -6.13
N THR A 719 31.55 11.08 -7.15
CA THR A 719 31.10 11.12 -8.55
C THR A 719 29.71 10.52 -8.81
N ASN A 720 29.15 9.77 -7.86
CA ASN A 720 27.78 9.25 -7.88
C ASN A 720 26.73 10.22 -7.30
N GLY A 721 27.11 11.45 -6.97
CA GLY A 721 26.21 12.48 -6.44
C GLY A 721 25.80 12.30 -4.97
N ARG A 722 26.36 11.32 -4.26
CA ARG A 722 26.11 11.08 -2.82
C ARG A 722 27.22 11.68 -1.96
N ILE A 723 26.86 12.13 -0.77
CA ILE A 723 27.80 12.61 0.26
C ILE A 723 28.30 11.41 1.07
N TYR A 724 29.61 11.31 1.22
CA TYR A 724 30.27 10.36 2.12
C TYR A 724 31.16 11.14 3.09
N THR A 725 31.23 10.70 4.34
CA THR A 725 32.17 11.23 5.33
C THR A 725 33.33 10.25 5.50
N ASP A 726 34.54 10.70 5.19
CA ASP A 726 35.77 9.96 5.39
C ASP A 726 36.25 10.21 6.83
N VAL A 727 36.31 9.15 7.64
CA VAL A 727 36.58 9.22 9.09
C VAL A 727 37.90 8.51 9.39
N VAL A 728 38.75 9.13 10.22
CA VAL A 728 40.01 8.56 10.70
C VAL A 728 39.97 8.50 12.22
N ILE A 729 40.15 7.30 12.78
CA ILE A 729 40.18 7.04 14.22
C ILE A 729 41.58 6.58 14.62
N LYS A 730 42.07 7.04 15.77
CA LYS A 730 43.24 6.46 16.44
C LYS A 730 42.78 5.36 17.38
N VAL A 731 43.17 4.12 17.09
CA VAL A 731 42.81 2.94 17.89
C VAL A 731 43.52 3.00 19.25
N ARG A 732 42.76 2.98 20.34
CA ARG A 732 43.26 2.98 21.73
C ARG A 732 43.38 1.57 22.28
N GLU A 733 42.36 0.74 22.13
CA GLU A 733 42.35 -0.62 22.66
C GLU A 733 41.43 -1.53 21.84
N VAL A 734 41.82 -2.79 21.65
CA VAL A 734 41.15 -3.72 20.73
C VAL A 734 40.54 -4.88 21.52
N VAL A 735 39.30 -5.22 21.18
CA VAL A 735 38.52 -6.34 21.74
C VAL A 735 38.35 -7.45 20.70
N LYS A 736 38.02 -7.10 19.46
CA LYS A 736 37.84 -8.01 18.32
C LYS A 736 38.46 -7.41 17.06
N GLY A 737 39.00 -8.25 16.19
CA GLY A 737 39.62 -7.84 14.92
C GLY A 737 41.15 -7.62 15.00
N GLY A 738 41.83 -7.73 13.85
CA GLY A 738 43.30 -7.75 13.74
C GLY A 738 43.99 -6.38 13.78
N LEU A 739 43.53 -5.46 14.64
CA LEU A 739 44.04 -4.08 14.71
C LEU A 739 45.20 -3.93 15.69
N ASN A 740 46.12 -3.01 15.40
CA ASN A 740 47.21 -2.66 16.31
C ASN A 740 46.82 -1.46 17.20
N GLN A 741 47.24 -1.48 18.46
CA GLN A 741 47.16 -0.32 19.35
C GLN A 741 47.94 0.87 18.76
N ASP A 742 47.44 2.09 18.98
CA ASP A 742 47.93 3.36 18.41
C ASP A 742 47.89 3.47 16.87
N SER A 743 47.35 2.48 16.16
CA SER A 743 47.19 2.53 14.70
C SER A 743 46.05 3.46 14.26
N LEU A 744 46.06 3.83 12.97
CA LEU A 744 44.98 4.61 12.35
C LEU A 744 44.00 3.66 11.63
N PHE A 745 42.73 3.75 11.99
CA PHE A 745 41.61 3.05 11.36
C PHE A 745 40.80 4.05 10.54
N THR A 746 40.66 3.81 9.24
CA THR A 746 40.04 4.76 8.29
C THR A 746 38.93 4.08 7.52
N PHE A 747 37.76 4.70 7.46
CA PHE A 747 36.59 4.21 6.71
C PHE A 747 35.78 5.37 6.11
N SER A 748 34.84 5.06 5.22
CA SER A 748 33.96 6.03 4.57
C SER A 748 32.50 5.66 4.84
N VAL A 749 31.74 6.54 5.50
CA VAL A 749 30.31 6.31 5.80
C VAL A 749 29.41 7.18 4.92
N VAL A 750 28.24 6.67 4.53
CA VAL A 750 27.25 7.45 3.78
C VAL A 750 26.63 8.50 4.69
N GLY A 751 26.55 9.74 4.21
CA GLY A 751 25.98 10.86 4.96
C GLY A 751 27.02 11.90 5.38
N GLY A 752 26.55 12.90 6.13
CA GLY A 752 27.32 14.08 6.54
C GLY A 752 27.02 15.32 5.70
N LYS A 753 27.92 16.31 5.77
CA LYS A 753 27.64 17.71 5.39
C LYS A 753 28.65 18.26 4.39
N TYR A 754 28.26 18.35 3.12
CA TYR A 754 29.07 18.93 2.05
C TYR A 754 28.56 20.33 1.68
N GLY A 755 29.20 21.36 2.23
CA GLY A 755 28.79 22.75 2.06
C GLY A 755 27.42 23.02 2.70
N ASN A 756 26.42 23.32 1.87
CA ASN A 756 25.04 23.58 2.31
C ASN A 756 24.12 22.36 2.16
N LEU A 757 24.63 21.22 1.69
CA LEU A 757 23.88 19.97 1.53
C LEU A 757 24.24 19.03 2.68
N VAL A 758 23.22 18.45 3.30
CA VAL A 758 23.35 17.49 4.40
C VAL A 758 22.56 16.25 4.04
N THR A 759 23.20 15.10 4.18
CA THR A 759 22.56 13.79 4.04
C THR A 759 22.61 13.11 5.39
N ALA A 760 21.48 13.03 6.08
CA ALA A 760 21.28 12.17 7.24
C ALA A 760 20.83 10.79 6.76
N VAL A 761 21.33 9.73 7.38
CA VAL A 761 20.93 8.35 7.09
C VAL A 761 20.44 7.74 8.41
N THR A 762 19.17 7.35 8.44
CA THR A 762 18.56 6.82 9.67
C THR A 762 19.28 5.56 10.13
N GLY A 763 19.59 5.48 11.43
CA GLY A 763 20.32 4.35 12.02
C GLY A 763 21.84 4.38 11.81
N VAL A 764 22.43 5.44 11.24
CA VAL A 764 23.90 5.60 11.11
C VAL A 764 24.37 6.71 12.05
N PRO A 765 25.32 6.47 12.97
CA PRO A 765 25.77 7.50 13.92
C PRO A 765 26.64 8.57 13.25
N GLY A 766 26.60 9.78 13.82
CA GLY A 766 27.54 10.85 13.46
C GLY A 766 28.93 10.64 14.07
N PHE A 767 29.97 11.08 13.36
CA PHE A 767 31.36 11.05 13.80
C PHE A 767 31.93 12.47 13.82
N THR A 768 32.39 12.94 14.98
CA THR A 768 32.94 14.28 15.19
C THR A 768 34.38 14.18 15.67
N LYS A 769 35.22 15.13 15.26
CA LYS A 769 36.63 15.17 15.67
C LYS A 769 36.76 15.39 17.19
N GLY A 770 37.49 14.51 17.86
CA GLY A 770 37.70 14.50 19.30
C GLY A 770 36.83 13.50 20.05
N ASP A 771 35.86 12.86 19.39
CA ASP A 771 35.01 11.84 20.01
C ASP A 771 35.86 10.65 20.47
N GLN A 772 35.73 10.27 21.74
CA GLN A 772 36.20 8.99 22.26
C GLN A 772 35.01 8.04 22.41
N ALA A 773 35.11 6.86 21.81
CA ALA A 773 34.02 5.89 21.80
C ALA A 773 34.52 4.45 21.69
N LEU A 774 33.71 3.53 22.22
CA LEU A 774 33.71 2.11 21.85
C LEU A 774 32.91 1.98 20.54
N MET A 775 33.45 1.24 19.57
CA MET A 775 32.88 1.17 18.23
C MET A 775 32.80 -0.27 17.72
N TYR A 776 31.77 -0.52 16.90
CA TYR A 776 31.46 -1.81 16.29
C TYR A 776 31.40 -1.64 14.77
N PHE A 777 32.32 -2.31 14.06
CA PHE A 777 32.43 -2.27 12.60
C PHE A 777 32.43 -3.66 11.96
N ARG A 778 31.75 -3.79 10.84
CA ARG A 778 31.73 -5.01 10.00
C ARG A 778 32.46 -4.74 8.69
N ASP A 779 33.25 -5.70 8.23
CA ASP A 779 33.88 -5.67 6.90
C ASP A 779 32.92 -6.31 5.90
N THR A 780 32.62 -5.62 4.81
CA THR A 780 31.65 -6.10 3.81
C THR A 780 32.29 -6.08 2.43
N GLU A 781 32.17 -7.19 1.68
CA GLU A 781 32.78 -7.30 0.35
C GLU A 781 32.37 -6.19 -0.63
N ARG A 782 31.18 -5.60 -0.42
CA ARG A 782 30.59 -4.59 -1.31
C ARG A 782 30.83 -3.14 -0.88
N PHE A 783 30.91 -2.85 0.42
CA PHE A 783 31.03 -1.48 0.95
C PHE A 783 32.31 -1.24 1.75
N GLY A 784 33.10 -2.29 1.99
CA GLY A 784 34.22 -2.28 2.92
C GLY A 784 33.73 -2.18 4.37
N ILE A 785 34.52 -1.51 5.19
CA ILE A 785 34.29 -1.31 6.62
C ILE A 785 33.12 -0.35 6.85
N VAL A 786 32.07 -0.81 7.54
CA VAL A 786 30.86 -0.04 7.87
C VAL A 786 30.49 -0.15 9.36
N PRO A 787 29.92 0.90 9.99
CA PRO A 787 29.38 0.80 11.35
C PRO A 787 28.23 -0.21 11.42
N PHE A 788 28.20 -1.04 12.46
CA PHE A 788 27.21 -2.12 12.61
C PHE A 788 26.51 -2.05 13.98
N GLY A 789 25.17 -2.15 14.01
CA GLY A 789 24.36 -2.05 15.25
C GLY A 789 23.53 -0.76 15.43
N GLY A 790 23.22 -0.02 14.36
CA GLY A 790 22.42 1.21 14.49
C GLY A 790 23.19 2.32 15.22
N TYR A 791 22.52 3.09 16.08
CA TYR A 791 23.19 4.03 17.00
C TYR A 791 24.21 3.32 17.92
N ARG A 792 23.97 2.06 18.29
CA ARG A 792 24.87 1.26 19.16
C ARG A 792 26.22 0.97 18.52
N SER A 793 26.38 1.21 17.22
CA SER A 793 27.67 1.05 16.52
C SER A 793 28.76 2.01 16.99
N LYS A 794 28.40 3.07 17.74
CA LYS A 794 29.32 4.02 18.39
C LYS A 794 28.78 4.41 19.76
N VAL A 795 29.32 3.84 20.83
CA VAL A 795 28.98 4.17 22.22
C VAL A 795 30.04 5.11 22.80
N PRO A 796 29.70 6.33 23.24
CA PRO A 796 30.69 7.28 23.76
C PRO A 796 31.35 6.77 25.05
N ILE A 797 32.65 7.06 25.20
CA ILE A 797 33.40 6.81 26.43
C ILE A 797 33.45 8.12 27.22
N ILE A 798 33.11 8.05 28.50
CA ILE A 798 33.03 9.20 29.40
C ILE A 798 33.96 8.95 30.59
N LEU A 799 34.52 10.01 31.17
CA LEU A 799 35.20 9.94 32.47
C LEU A 799 34.17 10.18 33.57
N ASP A 800 34.00 9.21 34.46
CA ASP A 800 33.22 9.35 35.69
C ASP A 800 33.83 10.50 36.54
N PRO A 801 33.05 11.53 36.88
CA PRO A 801 33.55 12.69 37.63
C PRO A 801 33.80 12.43 39.12
N GLU A 802 33.26 11.35 39.71
CA GLU A 802 33.47 10.99 41.12
C GLU A 802 34.68 10.06 41.30
N THR A 803 34.81 9.02 40.48
CA THR A 803 35.93 8.05 40.56
C THR A 803 37.13 8.47 39.72
N GLY A 804 36.91 9.20 38.62
CA GLY A 804 37.93 9.49 37.61
C GLY A 804 38.20 8.34 36.64
N GLU A 805 37.40 7.26 36.69
CA GLU A 805 37.54 6.07 35.84
C GLU A 805 36.75 6.23 34.53
N GLU A 806 37.08 5.46 33.50
CA GLU A 806 36.39 5.51 32.21
C GLU A 806 35.17 4.57 32.22
N VAL A 807 34.04 5.07 31.73
CA VAL A 807 32.74 4.40 31.78
C VAL A 807 31.96 4.52 30.46
N LEU A 808 30.99 3.64 30.30
CA LEU A 808 29.97 3.63 29.24
C LEU A 808 28.58 3.82 29.85
N GLU A 809 27.64 4.32 29.06
CA GLU A 809 26.22 4.48 29.45
C GLU A 809 25.43 3.16 29.22
N GLY A 810 24.57 2.79 30.16
CA GLY A 810 23.88 1.48 30.25
C GLY A 810 22.74 1.24 29.26
N GLU A 811 22.25 -0.01 29.22
CA GLU A 811 21.22 -0.48 28.27
C GLU A 811 19.81 -0.46 28.87
N ASN A 812 19.00 0.53 28.46
CA ASN A 812 17.62 0.65 28.92
C ASN A 812 16.67 -0.35 28.21
N THR A 813 16.69 -1.62 28.63
CA THR A 813 15.77 -2.66 28.14
C THR A 813 14.38 -2.51 28.75
N GLY A 814 13.38 -2.17 27.93
CA GLY A 814 12.00 -1.99 28.38
C GLY A 814 11.30 -3.31 28.74
N THR A 815 11.18 -3.60 30.04
CA THR A 815 10.28 -4.62 30.61
C THR A 815 9.69 -4.13 31.93
N GLU A 816 8.47 -3.59 31.90
CA GLU A 816 7.60 -3.48 33.08
C GLU A 816 6.14 -3.79 32.68
N ASP A 817 5.77 -5.06 32.76
CA ASP A 817 4.40 -5.46 33.12
C ASP A 817 4.41 -6.86 33.80
N GLU A 818 5.23 -6.99 34.86
CA GLU A 818 5.13 -8.15 35.76
C GLU A 818 3.96 -7.93 36.74
N GLY A 819 2.79 -8.46 36.38
CA GLY A 819 1.67 -8.57 37.30
C GLY A 819 1.96 -9.58 38.41
N GLU A 820 2.07 -9.12 39.66
CA GLU A 820 2.20 -10.00 40.84
C GLU A 820 1.08 -11.05 40.91
N GLY A 821 1.44 -12.34 40.92
CA GLY A 821 0.49 -13.47 40.81
C GLY A 821 0.90 -14.75 41.53
N ILE A 822 1.59 -14.62 42.66
CA ILE A 822 2.05 -15.64 43.64
C ILE A 822 1.45 -17.06 43.49
N THR A 823 2.29 -18.09 43.35
CA THR A 823 2.26 -19.26 44.25
C THR A 823 3.57 -20.05 44.27
N GLU A 824 3.95 -20.51 45.48
CA GLU A 824 5.16 -21.29 45.75
C GLU A 824 5.07 -22.71 45.15
N GLY A 825 6.20 -23.22 44.63
CA GLY A 825 6.30 -24.61 44.18
C GLY A 825 7.72 -24.97 43.74
N GLU A 826 8.51 -25.57 44.64
CA GLU A 826 9.80 -26.17 44.29
C GLU A 826 9.61 -27.31 43.28
N ALA A 827 10.22 -27.19 42.09
CA ALA A 827 10.45 -28.30 41.18
C ALA A 827 11.81 -28.14 40.47
N ASP A 828 12.82 -28.80 41.03
CA ASP A 828 14.18 -28.92 40.50
C ASP A 828 14.17 -29.56 39.10
N VAL A 829 14.36 -28.78 38.03
CA VAL A 829 14.65 -29.30 36.67
C VAL A 829 16.06 -28.89 36.28
N LYS A 830 17.01 -29.76 36.63
CA LYS A 830 18.38 -29.72 36.11
C LYS A 830 18.37 -30.06 34.62
N SER A 831 18.63 -29.06 33.78
CA SER A 831 19.35 -29.27 32.52
C SER A 831 20.71 -28.60 32.66
N ALA A 832 21.73 -29.39 33.02
CA ALA A 832 23.10 -28.92 33.15
C ALA A 832 23.95 -29.50 32.02
N THR A 833 24.16 -28.70 30.99
CA THR A 833 25.34 -28.81 30.10
C THR A 833 25.85 -27.39 29.86
N ASP A 834 26.89 -27.02 30.62
CA ASP A 834 27.57 -25.74 30.51
C ASP A 834 28.14 -25.51 29.10
N SER A 835 27.67 -24.45 28.44
CA SER A 835 28.60 -23.39 28.06
C SER A 835 28.08 -22.11 28.70
N ALA A 836 28.77 -21.64 29.74
CA ALA A 836 28.32 -20.48 30.50
C ALA A 836 28.51 -19.23 29.64
N ALA A 837 27.42 -18.74 29.04
CA ALA A 837 27.40 -17.43 28.40
C ALA A 837 27.93 -16.38 29.40
N PRO A 838 28.91 -15.53 29.01
CA PRO A 838 29.37 -14.43 29.84
C PRO A 838 28.18 -13.60 30.30
N ARG A 839 28.14 -13.27 31.59
CA ARG A 839 27.13 -12.34 32.11
C ARG A 839 27.61 -10.90 31.84
N PRO A 840 26.71 -9.99 31.43
CA PRO A 840 27.08 -8.57 31.32
C PRO A 840 27.57 -8.06 32.68
N PRO A 841 28.46 -7.05 32.69
CA PRO A 841 28.87 -6.42 33.94
C PRO A 841 27.66 -5.83 34.63
N ARG A 842 27.71 -5.73 35.95
CA ARG A 842 26.61 -5.12 36.68
C ARG A 842 26.72 -3.60 36.52
N GLU A 843 25.69 -2.99 35.95
CA GLU A 843 25.57 -1.53 35.94
C GLU A 843 25.74 -1.00 37.37
N THR A 844 26.51 0.08 37.50
CA THR A 844 26.63 0.83 38.75
C THR A 844 25.26 1.40 39.15
N ALA A 845 25.15 1.87 40.40
CA ALA A 845 23.92 2.53 40.86
C ALA A 845 23.54 3.79 40.05
N GLU A 846 24.44 4.29 39.19
CA GLU A 846 24.26 5.47 38.35
C GLU A 846 23.98 5.14 36.87
N GLY A 847 23.80 3.86 36.52
CA GLY A 847 23.55 3.43 35.14
C GLY A 847 24.79 3.43 34.24
N PHE A 848 25.97 3.65 34.82
CA PHE A 848 27.25 3.52 34.11
C PHE A 848 27.81 2.12 34.24
N VAL A 849 28.48 1.64 33.18
CA VAL A 849 29.28 0.42 33.19
C VAL A 849 30.76 0.80 33.14
N PRO A 850 31.61 0.32 34.08
CA PRO A 850 33.06 0.52 33.99
C PRO A 850 33.60 -0.01 32.66
N LEU A 851 34.35 0.82 31.93
CA LEU A 851 34.82 0.49 30.59
C LEU A 851 35.64 -0.81 30.60
N ASP A 852 36.58 -0.94 31.54
CA ASP A 852 37.43 -2.13 31.67
C ASP A 852 36.60 -3.41 31.89
N GLU A 853 35.57 -3.37 32.75
CA GLU A 853 34.68 -4.52 32.98
C GLU A 853 33.85 -4.86 31.73
N TYR A 854 33.36 -3.84 31.00
CA TYR A 854 32.62 -4.06 29.76
C TYR A 854 33.51 -4.61 28.64
N LEU A 855 34.72 -4.08 28.47
CA LEU A 855 35.68 -4.62 27.50
C LEU A 855 36.06 -6.07 27.84
N ASP A 856 36.19 -6.43 29.11
CA ASP A 856 36.41 -7.81 29.53
C ASP A 856 35.20 -8.72 29.32
N TYR A 857 33.97 -8.22 29.50
CA TYR A 857 32.75 -8.92 29.09
C TYR A 857 32.69 -9.17 27.58
N LEU A 858 32.96 -8.16 26.76
CA LEU A 858 33.00 -8.32 25.30
C LEU A 858 34.11 -9.28 24.86
N ARG A 859 35.29 -9.24 25.50
CA ARG A 859 36.36 -10.24 25.28
C ARG A 859 35.93 -11.65 25.66
N ALA A 860 35.16 -11.81 26.73
CA ALA A 860 34.60 -13.10 27.12
C ALA A 860 33.57 -13.59 26.10
N LEU A 861 32.70 -12.71 25.57
CA LEU A 861 31.76 -13.05 24.49
C LEU A 861 32.50 -13.51 23.23
N VAL A 862 33.49 -12.74 22.77
CA VAL A 862 34.32 -13.10 21.61
C VAL A 862 35.02 -14.45 21.80
N ARG A 863 35.54 -14.74 23.01
CA ARG A 863 36.15 -16.05 23.32
C ARG A 863 35.15 -17.19 23.46
N SER A 864 33.87 -16.91 23.70
CA SER A 864 32.79 -17.92 23.75
C SER A 864 32.21 -18.24 22.37
N GLN A 865 32.52 -17.40 21.38
CA GLN A 865 32.08 -17.51 19.98
C GLN A 865 33.20 -18.03 19.04
N GLN A 866 34.37 -18.38 19.59
CA GLN A 866 35.54 -18.95 18.90
C GLN A 866 35.78 -20.41 19.31
#